data_AF-A0A367I9W1-F1
#
_entry.id   AF-A0A367I9W1-F1
#
_cell.length_a   1.000
_cell.length_b   1.000
_cell.length_c   1.000
_cell.angle_alpha   90.00
_cell.angle_beta   90.00
_cell.angle_gamma   90.00
#
_symmetry.space_group_name_H-M   'P 1'
#
loop_
_entity.id
_entity.type
_entity.pdbx_description
1 polymer ?
#
loop_
_entity_poly.entity_id
_entity_poly.type
_entity_poly.pdbx_seq_one_letter_code
_entity_poly.pdbx_strand_id
1 'polypeptide(L)'
;MKNAQGTRPAIVLVVLLLFSPMIQAVEPGAKTDPGPDHHLLGLPTDTYPIDGWGHHPNNDGYNQQNDDLIRLTPSQGDPENAWIARAGLLSPREISNIACIQNSSIPDELGISDMNWLWGQFISHDIDFTLTQNGRVAGIPERLDIVIPDGDPWMDPSGTGSNLIMLFRSLYNTSNENDTQPREHPNSVTGWLDGSAVYGSTPAVASWLRTGEGGHLKITENENGPLLPLADPDDDTAPGMSFVGFSASERYIAGDSRANEHAALTATHILMIREHNRIADLLHTQHPDWSDEQIYQTSRKYVTALIQKVTYDEYLPSMGVNLPEYQGFNSTIDPRVTNAFATLSFRMGHSQIGVLTERLHENRSSIPSGPIAMHDGFWNPNSLVTDGGIEPIFRGLAYTTQEANDVGYIDALRNRMFGVPGKGGMDMCAIDIQRGRDHGIPNYGTYRQTLGLQPVNNWSDITSNPDTIQKMELAYSDINLADPLMAMYAEEHPNDGVLGESMHALLLDQFVRLRDGDPLFYLNDPDLQSSLEEIEETTLSGIILRNSRIEVLQCDSMFAETDLAAMDCINENLGDEIIPDPVVIIGENEKEFVLNAHFTEQTDRSGLDQIELGQPLQFSSYGPGIAAEDCDGDGRIDLAIGAMFDQEGWETDSPPSDGRMHMYRNIGDNRFVDITEASGLPMANSTSVGLTWADYDSDGDMDLHVANFGNVTLTRNDTGSPNALYQNNGDCTFVDVAPEVGIDNQGHSSKGIFADFDHDGDLDLYSMNFGQVSEAQMAIKEDTNILYRNLLRESGAATFEPITIAAGNVVGGGLYPSEEGEIYTGVPTSIALTAPENPSAQMAVHSDFDSEGNGSGMSWAGLFHDMDSDGWEDIFIASDFGFSPMYRGSESGIFEKTTFEDGFIYPGTGMGVHAGDIEGDGDLDMCVSNYGPNFLWIQEEPRKWDEVAHMRGFSENVLVNWDCRFIDVDLDGDLDLWFGVGRINPFTALNNNSLYINDGDGYFVDAIEQANLLDQGRTMGSAWADFDGDGDLDLVTGDTNLGIRFFENDAAQREGVSCVVIDPYSNGDGNIHIDGIGANVDFHLSNGKVVRQAILTGAGFSGSTVSEARLGVPSDGAIDKVVIHWNDGNTTTVERLTTDEPMKIAYNPDLESEQQSFLIEIILGTCVILVLGMLVFNARSKEDEGPPL
;
A
#
# COMPACT_ATOMS: atom_id res chain seq x y z
N MET A 1 -40.56 -57.24 9.69
CA MET A 1 -41.61 -57.06 8.67
C MET A 1 -40.93 -56.47 7.44
N LYS A 2 -41.02 -57.20 6.31
CA LYS A 2 -40.82 -56.82 4.88
C LYS A 2 -39.95 -55.58 4.57
N ASN A 3 -38.73 -55.79 4.05
CA ASN A 3 -38.34 -55.89 2.61
C ASN A 3 -37.97 -54.50 2.05
N ALA A 4 -36.93 -54.29 1.24
CA ALA A 4 -35.84 -55.13 0.70
C ALA A 4 -34.93 -54.24 -0.17
N GLN A 5 -33.66 -54.65 -0.33
CA GLN A 5 -32.75 -54.48 -1.50
C GLN A 5 -32.22 -53.06 -1.81
N GLY A 6 -30.93 -52.75 -1.91
CA GLY A 6 -29.69 -53.55 -1.98
C GLY A 6 -29.24 -53.83 -3.41
N THR A 7 -28.12 -53.24 -3.88
CA THR A 7 -26.95 -53.88 -4.56
C THR A 7 -25.95 -52.85 -5.14
N ARG A 8 -24.67 -52.93 -4.70
CA ARG A 8 -23.42 -52.55 -5.42
C ARG A 8 -23.00 -53.74 -6.38
N PRO A 9 -21.75 -53.89 -6.87
CA PRO A 9 -20.98 -53.23 -7.96
C PRO A 9 -20.34 -54.27 -8.97
N ALA A 10 -19.53 -53.84 -9.95
CA ALA A 10 -18.38 -54.57 -10.57
C ALA A 10 -17.72 -53.70 -11.68
N ILE A 11 -16.47 -53.22 -11.57
CA ILE A 11 -15.15 -53.87 -11.82
C ILE A 11 -14.94 -54.39 -13.26
N VAL A 12 -14.01 -53.79 -14.01
CA VAL A 12 -13.05 -54.49 -14.92
C VAL A 12 -11.72 -53.71 -14.98
N LEU A 13 -10.62 -54.46 -14.85
CA LEU A 13 -9.19 -54.10 -14.92
C LEU A 13 -8.54 -54.96 -16.04
N VAL A 14 -7.62 -54.43 -16.88
CA VAL A 14 -6.54 -55.10 -17.70
C VAL A 14 -5.82 -53.98 -18.51
N VAL A 15 -4.58 -53.55 -18.24
CA VAL A 15 -3.21 -54.12 -18.50
C VAL A 15 -2.64 -53.92 -19.93
N LEU A 16 -1.65 -53.00 -20.01
CA LEU A 16 -0.35 -52.94 -20.74
C LEU A 16 -0.18 -53.03 -22.29
N LEU A 17 0.54 -51.99 -22.79
CA LEU A 17 1.63 -51.95 -23.80
C LEU A 17 1.32 -52.04 -25.32
N LEU A 18 1.63 -50.95 -26.06
CA LEU A 18 2.76 -50.83 -27.02
C LEU A 18 2.57 -49.70 -28.06
N PHE A 19 3.67 -48.96 -28.33
CA PHE A 19 4.01 -48.08 -29.47
C PHE A 19 3.80 -46.54 -29.34
N SER A 20 4.87 -45.85 -28.93
CA SER A 20 5.26 -44.52 -29.49
C SER A 20 5.85 -44.72 -30.90
N PRO A 21 6.10 -43.68 -31.73
CA PRO A 21 5.82 -42.24 -31.58
C PRO A 21 5.08 -41.61 -32.79
N MET A 22 4.29 -40.57 -32.56
CA MET A 22 4.21 -39.46 -33.53
C MET A 22 4.38 -38.16 -32.75
N ILE A 23 5.51 -37.52 -33.06
CA ILE A 23 5.88 -36.17 -32.68
C ILE A 23 4.79 -35.23 -33.20
N GLN A 24 4.09 -34.58 -32.28
CA GLN A 24 3.59 -33.23 -32.49
C GLN A 24 4.32 -32.40 -31.44
N ALA A 25 5.12 -31.44 -31.91
CA ALA A 25 5.74 -30.44 -31.05
C ALA A 25 4.61 -29.75 -30.28
N VAL A 26 4.62 -29.90 -28.96
CA VAL A 26 3.91 -29.02 -28.05
C VAL A 26 4.86 -27.87 -27.83
N GLU A 27 4.54 -26.72 -28.41
CA GLU A 27 5.15 -25.44 -28.02
C GLU A 27 4.83 -25.19 -26.54
N PRO A 28 5.74 -24.57 -25.78
CA PRO A 28 5.50 -24.24 -24.38
C PRO A 28 4.24 -23.37 -24.27
N GLY A 29 3.42 -23.66 -23.27
CA GLY A 29 2.16 -22.96 -23.01
C GLY A 29 2.42 -21.47 -22.86
N ALA A 30 1.90 -20.69 -23.81
CA ALA A 30 1.72 -19.26 -23.63
C ALA A 30 0.60 -19.04 -22.61
N LYS A 31 0.86 -18.12 -21.68
CA LYS A 31 -0.06 -17.53 -20.71
C LYS A 31 -1.51 -17.47 -21.22
N THR A 32 -2.42 -18.02 -20.44
CA THR A 32 -3.85 -17.72 -20.54
C THR A 32 -4.43 -17.60 -19.14
N ASP A 33 -4.14 -16.48 -18.47
CA ASP A 33 -5.19 -15.88 -17.64
C ASP A 33 -5.11 -14.35 -17.70
N PRO A 34 -5.86 -13.72 -18.62
CA PRO A 34 -6.33 -12.37 -18.44
C PRO A 34 -7.74 -12.42 -17.85
N GLY A 35 -8.01 -11.56 -16.85
CA GLY A 35 -9.33 -11.36 -16.26
C GLY A 35 -10.48 -11.16 -17.27
N PRO A 36 -11.74 -11.12 -16.79
CA PRO A 36 -12.89 -11.61 -17.53
C PRO A 36 -13.10 -10.91 -18.88
N ASP A 37 -13.08 -11.75 -19.93
CA ASP A 37 -13.53 -11.55 -21.32
C ASP A 37 -12.75 -10.57 -22.22
N HIS A 38 -11.68 -11.06 -22.86
CA HIS A 38 -11.01 -10.34 -23.95
C HIS A 38 -11.80 -10.24 -25.27
N HIS A 39 -11.97 -8.98 -25.69
CA HIS A 39 -12.70 -8.46 -26.83
C HIS A 39 -12.06 -8.74 -28.19
N LEU A 40 -12.89 -8.80 -29.24
CA LEU A 40 -12.42 -8.69 -30.62
C LEU A 40 -12.74 -7.27 -31.10
N LEU A 41 -11.88 -6.31 -30.76
CA LEU A 41 -11.87 -5.00 -31.40
C LEU A 41 -11.34 -5.18 -32.82
N GLY A 42 -12.13 -4.76 -33.82
CA GLY A 42 -11.71 -4.78 -35.21
C GLY A 42 -10.90 -3.55 -35.58
N LEU A 43 -10.14 -3.62 -36.69
CA LEU A 43 -9.52 -2.43 -37.27
C LEU A 43 -10.60 -1.40 -37.62
N PRO A 44 -10.46 -0.14 -37.19
CA PRO A 44 -11.44 0.90 -37.45
C PRO A 44 -11.55 1.15 -38.96
N THR A 45 -12.78 1.26 -39.44
CA THR A 45 -13.10 1.62 -40.82
C THR A 45 -13.13 3.12 -41.05
N ASP A 46 -13.40 3.89 -39.98
CA ASP A 46 -13.42 5.35 -39.95
C ASP A 46 -12.88 5.85 -38.60
N THR A 47 -12.21 7.00 -38.57
CA THR A 47 -11.62 7.56 -37.35
C THR A 47 -11.77 9.07 -37.31
N TYR A 48 -11.85 9.64 -36.10
CA TYR A 48 -11.88 11.10 -35.94
C TYR A 48 -10.62 11.73 -36.56
N PRO A 49 -10.75 12.68 -37.51
CA PRO A 49 -9.62 13.49 -37.96
C PRO A 49 -9.03 14.26 -36.77
N ILE A 50 -7.69 14.36 -36.68
CA ILE A 50 -7.02 15.05 -35.56
C ILE A 50 -7.42 16.53 -35.48
N ASP A 51 -7.71 17.18 -36.60
CA ASP A 51 -8.17 18.57 -36.67
C ASP A 51 -9.68 18.69 -36.88
N GLY A 52 -10.43 17.58 -36.82
CA GLY A 52 -11.88 17.53 -37.03
C GLY A 52 -12.36 17.80 -38.47
N TRP A 53 -11.47 18.10 -39.41
CA TRP A 53 -11.87 18.42 -40.79
C TRP A 53 -12.31 17.17 -41.55
N GLY A 54 -13.46 17.26 -42.23
CA GLY A 54 -14.02 16.18 -43.04
C GLY A 54 -14.79 15.12 -42.24
N HIS A 55 -14.97 15.32 -40.92
CA HIS A 55 -15.71 14.39 -40.06
C HIS A 55 -17.19 14.31 -40.42
N HIS A 56 -17.84 15.46 -40.65
CA HIS A 56 -19.29 15.51 -40.88
C HIS A 56 -19.67 15.42 -42.38
N PRO A 57 -20.54 14.48 -42.80
CA PRO A 57 -20.74 14.13 -44.21
C PRO A 57 -21.42 15.21 -45.08
N ASN A 58 -22.14 16.15 -44.46
CA ASN A 58 -22.80 17.24 -45.18
C ASN A 58 -22.00 18.55 -45.16
N ASN A 59 -21.01 18.67 -44.28
CA ASN A 59 -20.19 19.87 -44.15
C ASN A 59 -18.86 19.54 -43.47
N ASP A 60 -17.81 19.40 -44.27
CA ASP A 60 -16.46 19.07 -43.83
C ASP A 60 -15.88 20.04 -42.78
N GLY A 61 -16.42 21.26 -42.68
CA GLY A 61 -15.90 22.29 -41.76
C GLY A 61 -16.56 22.32 -40.39
N TYR A 62 -17.60 21.53 -40.11
CA TYR A 62 -18.24 21.54 -38.80
C TYR A 62 -17.29 21.05 -37.71
N ASN A 63 -17.13 21.86 -36.65
CA ASN A 63 -16.33 21.54 -35.46
C ASN A 63 -14.85 21.21 -35.77
N GLN A 64 -14.36 21.54 -36.96
CA GLN A 64 -12.92 21.49 -37.22
C GLN A 64 -12.20 22.52 -36.33
N GLN A 65 -10.91 22.30 -36.12
CA GLN A 65 -10.05 23.27 -35.48
C GLN A 65 -10.12 24.64 -36.19
N ASN A 66 -10.31 25.69 -35.41
CA ASN A 66 -10.50 27.09 -35.83
C ASN A 66 -11.82 27.39 -36.57
N ASP A 67 -12.83 26.51 -36.49
CA ASP A 67 -14.20 26.88 -36.86
C ASP A 67 -14.77 27.91 -35.87
N ASP A 68 -15.63 28.81 -36.37
CA ASP A 68 -16.22 29.86 -35.54
C ASP A 68 -17.31 29.27 -34.63
N LEU A 69 -17.27 29.63 -33.34
CA LEU A 69 -18.35 29.35 -32.40
C LEU A 69 -19.67 29.95 -32.91
N ILE A 70 -20.73 29.15 -32.94
CA ILE A 70 -22.01 29.59 -33.50
C ILE A 70 -22.87 30.36 -32.50
N ARG A 71 -23.78 31.20 -33.00
CA ARG A 71 -24.70 31.99 -32.16
C ARG A 71 -26.14 31.50 -32.27
N LEU A 72 -26.75 31.22 -31.12
CA LEU A 72 -28.19 30.97 -31.00
C LEU A 72 -29.03 32.24 -31.23
N THR A 73 -28.47 33.39 -30.88
CA THR A 73 -29.10 34.70 -31.03
C THR A 73 -28.04 35.73 -31.45
N PRO A 74 -28.39 36.74 -32.27
CA PRO A 74 -27.44 37.78 -32.68
C PRO A 74 -26.77 38.49 -31.50
N SER A 75 -25.52 38.91 -31.69
CA SER A 75 -24.76 39.71 -30.72
C SER A 75 -25.50 40.98 -30.31
N GLN A 76 -25.40 41.36 -29.03
CA GLN A 76 -25.83 42.67 -28.52
C GLN A 76 -24.68 43.67 -28.38
N GLY A 77 -23.46 43.29 -28.78
CA GLY A 77 -22.39 44.26 -28.98
C GLY A 77 -22.74 45.22 -30.11
N ASP A 78 -22.09 46.38 -30.14
CA ASP A 78 -22.25 47.35 -31.21
C ASP A 78 -20.90 47.85 -31.75
N PRO A 79 -20.83 48.28 -33.02
CA PRO A 79 -19.58 48.77 -33.62
C PRO A 79 -18.95 49.98 -32.91
N GLU A 80 -19.76 50.85 -32.26
CA GLU A 80 -19.25 52.05 -31.59
C GLU A 80 -18.45 51.69 -30.33
N ASN A 81 -18.79 50.54 -29.71
CA ASN A 81 -18.09 49.96 -28.56
C ASN A 81 -17.28 48.71 -28.93
N ALA A 82 -16.79 48.63 -30.18
CA ALA A 82 -15.94 47.52 -30.65
C ALA A 82 -16.55 46.12 -30.39
N TRP A 83 -17.87 46.02 -30.52
CA TRP A 83 -18.69 44.82 -30.32
C TRP A 83 -18.75 44.29 -28.89
N ILE A 84 -18.37 45.09 -27.89
CA ILE A 84 -18.52 44.76 -26.48
C ILE A 84 -19.98 44.93 -26.07
N ALA A 85 -20.60 43.89 -25.52
CA ALA A 85 -21.95 43.99 -24.95
C ALA A 85 -21.93 44.69 -23.59
N ARG A 86 -23.01 45.42 -23.26
CA ARG A 86 -23.25 46.00 -21.93
C ARG A 86 -22.10 46.89 -21.41
N ALA A 87 -21.38 47.58 -22.29
CA ALA A 87 -20.24 48.43 -21.93
C ALA A 87 -20.56 49.58 -20.93
N GLY A 88 -21.85 49.92 -20.75
CA GLY A 88 -22.31 50.96 -19.81
C GLY A 88 -22.75 50.47 -18.43
N LEU A 89 -22.63 49.18 -18.11
CA LEU A 89 -22.95 48.64 -16.78
C LEU A 89 -21.79 48.80 -15.79
N LEU A 90 -22.02 48.41 -14.53
CA LEU A 90 -20.97 48.36 -13.51
C LEU A 90 -19.77 47.53 -13.97
N SER A 91 -18.60 47.85 -13.43
CA SER A 91 -17.40 47.05 -13.68
C SER A 91 -17.64 45.61 -13.24
N PRO A 92 -17.17 44.60 -14.00
CA PRO A 92 -17.21 43.20 -13.59
C PRO A 92 -16.65 42.95 -12.17
N ARG A 93 -15.59 43.65 -11.77
CA ARG A 93 -15.04 43.55 -10.41
C ARG A 93 -15.98 44.10 -9.35
N GLU A 94 -16.70 45.18 -9.66
CA GLU A 94 -17.70 45.73 -8.75
C GLU A 94 -18.88 44.76 -8.57
N ILE A 95 -19.32 44.11 -9.66
CA ILE A 95 -20.33 43.04 -9.60
C ILE A 95 -19.82 41.86 -8.78
N SER A 96 -18.57 41.41 -9.00
CA SER A 96 -17.94 40.34 -8.22
C SER A 96 -17.84 40.69 -6.72
N ASN A 97 -17.58 41.95 -6.36
CA ASN A 97 -17.60 42.44 -4.96
C ASN A 97 -18.99 42.38 -4.32
N ILE A 98 -20.05 42.51 -5.11
CA ILE A 98 -21.44 42.49 -4.63
C ILE A 98 -21.97 41.05 -4.57
N ALA A 99 -21.88 40.31 -5.67
CA ALA A 99 -22.56 39.04 -5.85
C ALA A 99 -21.67 37.82 -5.53
N CYS A 100 -20.45 37.80 -6.08
CA CYS A 100 -19.57 36.62 -6.06
C CYS A 100 -18.86 36.34 -4.74
N ILE A 101 -19.04 37.18 -3.73
CA ILE A 101 -18.46 36.94 -2.41
C ILE A 101 -19.14 35.76 -1.72
N GLN A 102 -18.31 34.78 -1.35
CA GLN A 102 -18.67 33.63 -0.54
C GLN A 102 -17.82 33.62 0.73
N ASN A 103 -18.47 33.63 1.89
CA ASN A 103 -17.78 33.75 3.20
C ASN A 103 -17.51 32.39 3.86
N SER A 104 -18.16 31.33 3.38
CA SER A 104 -18.04 29.95 3.87
C SER A 104 -18.34 28.98 2.73
N SER A 105 -17.83 27.76 2.82
CA SER A 105 -18.22 26.66 1.93
C SER A 105 -19.74 26.44 1.97
N ILE A 106 -20.32 26.18 0.81
CA ILE A 106 -21.73 25.84 0.58
C ILE A 106 -21.70 24.54 -0.25
N PRO A 107 -21.74 23.36 0.39
CA PRO A 107 -21.72 22.11 -0.35
C PRO A 107 -22.99 21.95 -1.19
N ASP A 108 -22.83 21.29 -2.32
CA ASP A 108 -23.91 20.89 -3.22
C ASP A 108 -25.03 20.13 -2.50
N GLU A 109 -26.29 20.47 -2.80
CA GLU A 109 -27.45 19.89 -2.11
C GLU A 109 -27.72 18.40 -2.44
N LEU A 110 -27.16 17.85 -3.51
CA LEU A 110 -27.33 16.45 -3.92
C LEU A 110 -26.13 15.58 -3.55
N GLY A 111 -25.08 16.16 -2.95
CA GLY A 111 -23.88 15.41 -2.58
C GLY A 111 -23.00 15.04 -3.78
N ILE A 112 -23.06 15.81 -4.87
CA ILE A 112 -22.17 15.62 -6.03
C ILE A 112 -20.71 15.81 -5.58
N SER A 113 -19.81 14.96 -6.06
CA SER A 113 -18.40 14.99 -5.69
C SER A 113 -17.60 16.02 -6.49
N ASP A 114 -16.39 16.34 -6.02
CA ASP A 114 -15.43 17.14 -6.78
C ASP A 114 -15.00 16.49 -8.10
N MET A 115 -15.25 15.20 -8.30
CA MET A 115 -15.04 14.52 -9.59
C MET A 115 -15.88 15.16 -10.70
N ASN A 116 -17.06 15.69 -10.37
CA ASN A 116 -17.98 16.24 -11.36
C ASN A 116 -17.43 17.50 -12.03
N TRP A 117 -17.05 18.53 -11.25
CA TRP A 117 -16.51 19.75 -11.85
C TRP A 117 -15.17 19.50 -12.54
N LEU A 118 -14.36 18.56 -12.03
CA LEU A 118 -13.10 18.17 -12.66
C LEU A 118 -13.33 17.52 -14.02
N TRP A 119 -14.28 16.57 -14.11
CA TRP A 119 -14.66 15.97 -15.38
C TRP A 119 -15.21 17.04 -16.33
N GLY A 120 -16.06 17.94 -15.85
CA GLY A 120 -16.57 19.06 -16.64
C GLY A 120 -15.47 19.94 -17.24
N GLN A 121 -14.43 20.26 -16.46
CA GLN A 121 -13.25 21.00 -16.94
C GLN A 121 -12.48 20.21 -18.00
N PHE A 122 -12.23 18.92 -17.78
CA PHE A 122 -11.56 18.03 -18.75
C PHE A 122 -12.34 17.98 -20.08
N ILE A 123 -13.66 17.87 -20.03
CA ILE A 123 -14.52 17.85 -21.23
C ILE A 123 -14.57 19.22 -21.92
N SER A 124 -14.59 20.33 -21.18
CA SER A 124 -14.46 21.66 -21.79
C SER A 124 -13.13 21.79 -22.53
N HIS A 125 -12.07 21.20 -21.99
CA HIS A 125 -10.77 21.22 -22.63
C HIS A 125 -10.70 20.37 -23.91
N ASP A 126 -11.60 19.39 -24.05
CA ASP A 126 -11.74 18.60 -25.26
C ASP A 126 -12.50 19.34 -26.37
N ILE A 127 -13.58 20.05 -26.03
CA ILE A 127 -14.52 20.58 -27.03
C ILE A 127 -14.40 22.09 -27.27
N ASP A 128 -13.78 22.86 -26.37
CA ASP A 128 -13.69 24.31 -26.55
C ASP A 128 -12.44 24.99 -25.97
N PHE A 129 -11.89 25.90 -26.76
CA PHE A 129 -10.80 26.78 -26.36
C PHE A 129 -10.77 28.04 -27.22
N THR A 130 -10.93 29.22 -26.60
CA THR A 130 -10.77 30.49 -27.32
C THR A 130 -9.49 31.19 -26.91
N LEU A 131 -8.52 31.24 -27.83
CA LEU A 131 -7.26 31.96 -27.63
C LEU A 131 -7.46 33.47 -27.52
N THR A 132 -6.52 34.16 -26.87
CA THR A 132 -6.58 35.62 -26.65
C THR A 132 -5.52 36.39 -27.42
N GLN A 133 -5.82 37.63 -27.79
CA GLN A 133 -4.93 38.59 -28.45
C GLN A 133 -3.84 39.12 -27.50
N ASN A 134 -2.97 38.24 -27.01
CA ASN A 134 -1.93 38.55 -26.01
C ASN A 134 -0.54 38.82 -26.62
N GLY A 135 -0.39 38.74 -27.94
CA GLY A 135 0.87 38.94 -28.66
C GLY A 135 1.74 37.69 -28.82
N ARG A 136 1.32 36.54 -28.30
CA ARG A 136 1.93 35.22 -28.56
C ARG A 136 1.31 34.51 -29.76
N VAL A 137 0.10 34.91 -30.14
CA VAL A 137 -0.65 34.43 -31.31
C VAL A 137 -0.66 35.51 -32.39
N ALA A 138 -0.85 35.11 -33.66
CA ALA A 138 -0.91 36.03 -34.78
C ALA A 138 -2.11 37.00 -34.62
N GLY A 139 -1.85 38.31 -34.64
CA GLY A 139 -2.86 39.34 -34.43
C GLY A 139 -2.28 40.57 -33.72
N ILE A 140 -3.04 41.66 -33.65
CA ILE A 140 -2.65 42.84 -32.86
C ILE A 140 -3.15 42.63 -31.42
N PRO A 141 -2.27 42.75 -30.40
CA PRO A 141 -2.72 42.65 -29.02
C PRO A 141 -3.80 43.69 -28.69
N GLU A 142 -4.91 43.25 -28.09
CA GLU A 142 -6.05 44.10 -27.74
C GLU A 142 -6.47 43.81 -26.30
N ARG A 143 -6.52 44.86 -25.48
CA ARG A 143 -6.88 44.78 -24.06
C ARG A 143 -8.32 45.19 -23.83
N LEU A 144 -8.98 44.50 -22.92
CA LEU A 144 -10.30 44.82 -22.38
C LEU A 144 -10.24 44.74 -20.84
N ASP A 145 -9.36 45.55 -20.27
CA ASP A 145 -9.05 45.54 -18.85
C ASP A 145 -10.29 45.75 -17.99
N ILE A 146 -10.34 45.08 -16.84
CA ILE A 146 -11.41 45.22 -15.87
C ILE A 146 -11.02 46.33 -14.89
N VAL A 147 -11.88 47.34 -14.79
CA VAL A 147 -11.68 48.49 -13.90
C VAL A 147 -11.87 48.05 -12.45
N ILE A 148 -10.89 48.32 -11.59
CA ILE A 148 -11.00 48.05 -10.16
C ILE A 148 -11.63 49.28 -9.47
N PRO A 149 -12.64 49.10 -8.60
CA PRO A 149 -13.19 50.20 -7.80
C PRO A 149 -12.12 50.87 -6.91
N ASP A 150 -12.19 52.20 -6.76
CA ASP A 150 -11.24 52.94 -5.92
C ASP A 150 -11.31 52.46 -4.46
N GLY A 151 -10.17 52.06 -3.91
CA GLY A 151 -10.07 51.50 -2.56
C GLY A 151 -10.60 50.07 -2.41
N ASP A 152 -10.69 49.29 -3.50
CA ASP A 152 -11.00 47.85 -3.43
C ASP A 152 -10.06 47.17 -2.40
N PRO A 153 -10.60 46.48 -1.39
CA PRO A 153 -9.81 45.99 -0.25
C PRO A 153 -8.78 44.93 -0.64
N TRP A 154 -8.94 44.27 -1.79
CA TRP A 154 -8.07 43.20 -2.26
C TRP A 154 -7.16 43.65 -3.40
N MET A 155 -7.74 44.30 -4.41
CA MET A 155 -7.06 44.60 -5.68
C MET A 155 -6.50 46.03 -5.77
N ASP A 156 -6.99 46.95 -4.95
CA ASP A 156 -6.43 48.31 -4.80
C ASP A 156 -6.43 48.78 -3.34
N PRO A 157 -5.81 48.02 -2.41
CA PRO A 157 -5.88 48.30 -0.97
C PRO A 157 -5.27 49.64 -0.56
N SER A 158 -4.46 50.24 -1.45
CA SER A 158 -3.85 51.56 -1.24
C SER A 158 -4.68 52.72 -1.81
N GLY A 159 -5.82 52.45 -2.44
CA GLY A 159 -6.70 53.47 -3.03
C GLY A 159 -5.97 54.32 -4.07
N THR A 160 -5.22 53.66 -4.96
CA THR A 160 -4.46 54.34 -6.01
C THR A 160 -5.36 54.82 -7.14
N GLY A 161 -6.52 54.17 -7.32
CA GLY A 161 -7.46 54.42 -8.42
C GLY A 161 -6.89 54.10 -9.81
N SER A 162 -5.75 53.42 -9.88
CA SER A 162 -5.01 53.17 -11.12
C SER A 162 -4.77 51.70 -11.43
N ASN A 163 -5.07 50.80 -10.49
CA ASN A 163 -4.95 49.37 -10.69
C ASN A 163 -6.07 48.87 -11.61
N LEU A 164 -5.74 47.90 -12.47
CA LEU A 164 -6.67 47.20 -13.35
C LEU A 164 -6.37 45.70 -13.32
N ILE A 165 -7.39 44.86 -13.49
CA ILE A 165 -7.15 43.45 -13.82
C ILE A 165 -6.92 43.40 -15.33
N MET A 166 -5.74 42.94 -15.74
CA MET A 166 -5.36 42.87 -17.14
C MET A 166 -6.12 41.74 -17.84
N LEU A 167 -6.80 42.05 -18.94
CA LEU A 167 -7.48 41.05 -19.75
C LEU A 167 -7.24 41.33 -21.23
N PHE A 168 -6.84 40.30 -21.97
CA PHE A 168 -6.78 40.34 -23.43
C PHE A 168 -8.09 39.84 -24.03
N ARG A 169 -8.54 40.53 -25.07
CA ARG A 169 -9.73 40.11 -25.84
C ARG A 169 -9.49 38.80 -26.55
N SER A 170 -10.55 38.03 -26.74
CA SER A 170 -10.54 36.80 -27.50
C SER A 170 -10.18 37.07 -28.96
N LEU A 171 -9.47 36.14 -29.60
CA LEU A 171 -9.29 36.16 -31.06
C LEU A 171 -10.66 36.15 -31.74
N TYR A 172 -10.72 36.79 -32.90
CA TYR A 172 -11.92 36.81 -33.74
C TYR A 172 -11.56 36.70 -35.22
N ASN A 173 -12.52 36.25 -36.02
CA ASN A 173 -12.35 36.08 -37.45
C ASN A 173 -12.28 37.43 -38.18
N THR A 174 -11.10 37.76 -38.71
CA THR A 174 -10.84 39.02 -39.44
C THR A 174 -11.09 38.92 -40.95
N SER A 175 -11.56 37.77 -41.46
CA SER A 175 -11.72 37.53 -42.91
C SER A 175 -12.71 38.48 -43.57
N ASN A 176 -13.64 39.04 -42.79
CA ASN A 176 -14.53 40.10 -43.20
C ASN A 176 -13.90 41.44 -42.77
N GLU A 177 -13.13 42.09 -43.65
CA GLU A 177 -12.35 43.33 -43.40
C GLU A 177 -13.18 44.58 -42.98
N ASN A 178 -14.43 44.43 -42.52
CA ASN A 178 -15.35 45.51 -42.22
C ASN A 178 -15.89 45.38 -40.79
N ASP A 179 -15.50 46.30 -39.91
CA ASP A 179 -15.85 46.39 -38.46
C ASP A 179 -17.34 46.68 -38.17
N THR A 180 -18.20 46.46 -39.17
CA THR A 180 -19.67 46.66 -39.11
C THR A 180 -20.45 45.36 -38.95
N GLN A 181 -19.77 44.22 -38.82
CA GLN A 181 -20.36 42.93 -38.45
C GLN A 181 -19.89 42.50 -37.06
N PRO A 182 -20.71 41.74 -36.30
CA PRO A 182 -20.29 41.17 -35.03
C PRO A 182 -18.99 40.39 -35.15
N ARG A 183 -18.15 40.47 -34.10
CA ARG A 183 -16.97 39.62 -33.97
C ARG A 183 -17.40 38.18 -33.69
N GLU A 184 -16.91 37.25 -34.51
CA GLU A 184 -17.08 35.80 -34.30
C GLU A 184 -15.75 35.19 -33.92
N HIS A 185 -15.78 34.20 -33.02
CA HIS A 185 -14.61 33.72 -32.29
C HIS A 185 -14.29 32.29 -32.71
N PRO A 186 -13.08 32.02 -33.26
CA PRO A 186 -12.69 30.67 -33.64
C PRO A 186 -12.37 29.83 -32.40
N ASN A 187 -12.80 28.58 -32.42
CA ASN A 187 -12.43 27.55 -31.45
C ASN A 187 -11.05 26.96 -31.83
N SER A 188 -10.02 27.11 -31.00
CA SER A 188 -8.66 26.65 -31.33
C SER A 188 -8.42 25.16 -31.17
N VAL A 189 -9.39 24.41 -30.64
CA VAL A 189 -9.43 22.94 -30.60
C VAL A 189 -10.56 22.42 -31.48
N THR A 190 -10.69 21.10 -31.64
CA THR A 190 -11.87 20.52 -32.30
C THR A 190 -13.10 20.79 -31.43
N GLY A 191 -14.26 20.97 -32.06
CA GLY A 191 -15.53 21.10 -31.32
C GLY A 191 -16.22 19.76 -31.07
N TRP A 192 -15.53 18.65 -31.33
CA TRP A 192 -16.03 17.29 -31.19
C TRP A 192 -15.63 16.73 -29.83
N LEU A 193 -16.47 15.86 -29.26
CA LEU A 193 -16.09 15.08 -28.08
C LEU A 193 -15.29 13.86 -28.54
N ASP A 194 -14.04 14.09 -28.95
CA ASP A 194 -13.20 13.15 -29.68
C ASP A 194 -11.92 12.74 -28.94
N GLY A 195 -11.75 13.19 -27.68
CA GLY A 195 -10.57 12.92 -26.86
C GLY A 195 -9.34 13.75 -27.25
N SER A 196 -9.47 14.80 -28.06
CA SER A 196 -8.39 15.77 -28.33
C SER A 196 -7.72 16.36 -27.09
N ALA A 197 -8.37 16.38 -25.92
CA ALA A 197 -7.70 16.69 -24.65
C ALA A 197 -6.51 15.73 -24.35
N VAL A 198 -6.60 14.49 -24.81
CA VAL A 198 -5.55 13.45 -24.72
C VAL A 198 -4.67 13.45 -25.96
N TYR A 199 -5.27 13.50 -27.16
CA TYR A 199 -4.58 13.23 -28.44
C TYR A 199 -4.11 14.49 -29.19
N GLY A 200 -4.56 15.67 -28.76
CA GLY A 200 -4.30 16.97 -29.38
C GLY A 200 -5.16 17.24 -30.61
N SER A 201 -5.38 18.53 -30.90
CA SER A 201 -6.19 18.98 -32.05
C SER A 201 -5.36 19.35 -33.29
N THR A 202 -4.07 18.98 -33.34
CA THR A 202 -3.22 19.19 -34.52
C THR A 202 -2.34 17.98 -34.79
N PRO A 203 -2.03 17.65 -36.07
CA PRO A 203 -1.15 16.54 -36.40
C PRO A 203 0.24 16.64 -35.76
N ALA A 204 0.74 17.86 -35.52
CA ALA A 204 2.04 18.07 -34.89
C ALA A 204 2.04 17.67 -33.41
N VAL A 205 1.00 18.06 -32.66
CA VAL A 205 0.85 17.68 -31.24
C VAL A 205 0.61 16.16 -31.13
N ALA A 206 -0.32 15.63 -31.91
CA ALA A 206 -0.63 14.20 -31.93
C ALA A 206 0.59 13.34 -32.27
N SER A 207 1.41 13.76 -33.25
CA SER A 207 2.64 13.06 -33.59
C SER A 207 3.72 13.18 -32.52
N TRP A 208 3.78 14.30 -31.78
CA TRP A 208 4.78 14.47 -30.71
C TRP A 208 4.44 13.61 -29.49
N LEU A 209 3.15 13.44 -29.18
CA LEU A 209 2.68 12.66 -28.04
C LEU A 209 2.87 11.15 -28.19
N ARG A 210 3.14 10.64 -29.40
CA ARG A 210 3.28 9.20 -29.70
C ARG A 210 4.72 8.72 -29.63
N THR A 211 4.93 7.49 -29.17
CA THR A 211 6.24 6.81 -29.22
C THR A 211 6.59 6.40 -30.67
N GLY A 212 5.56 6.04 -31.45
CA GLY A 212 5.70 5.43 -32.78
C GLY A 212 5.99 3.92 -32.72
N GLU A 213 5.80 3.31 -31.55
CA GLU A 213 5.95 1.88 -31.29
C GLU A 213 4.79 1.38 -30.43
N GLY A 214 4.26 0.19 -30.74
CA GLY A 214 3.19 -0.45 -29.97
C GLY A 214 1.82 0.27 -30.03
N GLY A 215 1.70 1.39 -30.74
CA GLY A 215 0.54 2.25 -30.68
C GLY A 215 0.52 3.18 -29.46
N HIS A 216 1.60 3.24 -28.68
CA HIS A 216 1.63 3.95 -27.39
C HIS A 216 1.73 5.48 -27.50
N LEU A 217 1.19 6.13 -26.48
CA LEU A 217 1.52 7.50 -26.10
C LEU A 217 2.76 7.51 -25.19
N LYS A 218 3.57 8.56 -25.33
CA LYS A 218 4.74 8.81 -24.49
C LYS A 218 4.32 9.04 -23.04
N ILE A 219 5.13 8.58 -22.12
CA ILE A 219 4.99 8.77 -20.67
C ILE A 219 6.33 9.22 -20.07
N THR A 220 6.33 9.51 -18.78
CA THR A 220 7.54 9.61 -17.97
C THR A 220 7.41 8.66 -16.79
N GLU A 221 8.39 7.75 -16.64
CA GLU A 221 8.41 6.80 -15.52
C GLU A 221 8.59 7.51 -14.19
N ASN A 222 7.90 7.00 -13.17
CA ASN A 222 7.95 7.49 -11.80
C ASN A 222 7.64 6.34 -10.83
N GLU A 223 8.18 6.42 -9.61
CA GLU A 223 7.92 5.45 -8.53
C GLU A 223 6.43 5.29 -8.18
N ASN A 224 5.64 6.35 -8.39
CA ASN A 224 4.18 6.35 -8.19
C ASN A 224 3.40 6.00 -9.48
N GLY A 225 4.08 5.38 -10.44
CA GLY A 225 3.54 4.97 -11.73
C GLY A 225 3.67 6.01 -12.85
N PRO A 226 3.42 5.62 -14.11
CA PRO A 226 3.63 6.48 -15.28
C PRO A 226 2.91 7.82 -15.22
N LEU A 227 3.63 8.91 -15.49
CA LEU A 227 3.11 10.27 -15.59
C LEU A 227 3.01 10.71 -17.06
N LEU A 228 2.46 11.92 -17.28
CA LEU A 228 2.51 12.58 -18.59
C LEU A 228 3.96 12.70 -19.10
N PRO A 229 4.17 12.77 -20.42
CA PRO A 229 5.50 12.98 -20.98
C PRO A 229 6.06 14.35 -20.57
N LEU A 230 7.22 14.35 -19.92
CA LEU A 230 7.93 15.57 -19.53
C LEU A 230 8.78 16.08 -20.70
N ALA A 231 8.59 17.34 -21.09
CA ALA A 231 9.42 17.97 -22.12
C ALA A 231 10.77 18.44 -21.57
N ASP A 232 11.85 18.13 -22.28
CA ASP A 232 13.17 18.69 -21.98
C ASP A 232 13.15 20.23 -22.02
N PRO A 233 13.88 20.93 -21.13
CA PRO A 233 13.91 22.39 -21.08
C PRO A 233 14.28 23.07 -22.41
N ASP A 234 15.10 22.39 -23.21
CA ASP A 234 15.62 22.87 -24.50
C ASP A 234 14.88 22.26 -25.72
N ASP A 235 13.81 21.48 -25.53
CA ASP A 235 13.01 20.95 -26.64
C ASP A 235 12.04 22.02 -27.17
N ASP A 236 12.49 22.72 -28.22
CA ASP A 236 11.69 23.68 -28.99
C ASP A 236 10.57 23.03 -29.83
N THR A 237 10.56 21.70 -29.97
CA THR A 237 9.54 20.95 -30.72
C THR A 237 8.37 20.51 -29.84
N ALA A 238 8.55 20.50 -28.51
CA ALA A 238 7.51 20.15 -27.56
C ALA A 238 6.33 21.14 -27.64
N PRO A 239 5.08 20.64 -27.62
CA PRO A 239 3.90 21.47 -27.47
C PRO A 239 4.00 22.44 -26.28
N GLY A 240 3.34 23.60 -26.43
CA GLY A 240 3.31 24.60 -25.37
C GLY A 240 2.27 24.27 -24.31
N MET A 241 2.67 24.23 -23.04
CA MET A 241 1.79 24.00 -21.88
C MET A 241 1.63 25.30 -21.08
N SER A 242 1.09 26.32 -21.74
CA SER A 242 0.97 27.66 -21.17
C SER A 242 -0.26 28.38 -21.68
N PHE A 243 -0.97 29.04 -20.77
CA PHE A 243 -2.09 29.92 -21.11
C PHE A 243 -1.86 31.32 -20.53
N VAL A 244 -2.17 32.36 -21.32
CA VAL A 244 -2.21 33.79 -20.89
C VAL A 244 -0.98 34.28 -20.09
N GLY A 245 0.20 33.72 -20.33
CA GLY A 245 1.42 34.17 -19.67
C GLY A 245 1.90 33.32 -18.51
N PHE A 246 1.11 32.33 -18.09
CA PHE A 246 1.45 31.39 -17.02
C PHE A 246 2.07 30.13 -17.59
N SER A 247 2.99 29.54 -16.84
CA SER A 247 3.70 28.32 -17.19
C SER A 247 3.81 27.45 -15.96
N ALA A 248 3.64 26.15 -16.13
CA ALA A 248 3.84 25.17 -15.08
C ALA A 248 5.29 25.18 -14.57
N SER A 249 5.48 24.78 -13.31
CA SER A 249 6.81 24.53 -12.74
C SER A 249 7.57 23.48 -13.54
N GLU A 250 6.85 22.43 -13.98
CA GLU A 250 7.33 21.35 -14.84
C GLU A 250 6.48 21.26 -16.11
N ARG A 251 7.09 20.98 -17.26
CA ARG A 251 6.40 20.96 -18.57
C ARG A 251 5.89 19.57 -18.93
N TYR A 252 4.95 19.04 -18.15
CA TYR A 252 4.23 17.82 -18.55
C TYR A 252 3.34 18.10 -19.75
N ILE A 253 3.46 17.35 -20.84
CA ILE A 253 2.78 17.62 -22.09
C ILE A 253 1.54 16.74 -22.22
N ALA A 254 0.44 17.31 -22.71
CA ALA A 254 -0.80 16.60 -23.04
C ALA A 254 -1.36 17.08 -24.39
N GLY A 255 -2.50 16.54 -24.80
CA GLY A 255 -3.24 16.99 -26.00
C GLY A 255 -3.69 18.44 -25.91
N ASP A 256 -4.15 18.87 -24.72
CA ASP A 256 -4.55 20.25 -24.45
C ASP A 256 -3.50 21.04 -23.65
N SER A 257 -3.26 22.30 -24.05
CA SER A 257 -2.24 23.18 -23.47
C SER A 257 -2.48 23.62 -22.01
N ARG A 258 -3.67 23.37 -21.46
CA ARG A 258 -4.09 23.75 -20.10
C ARG A 258 -3.99 22.60 -19.10
N ALA A 259 -3.56 21.40 -19.52
CA ALA A 259 -3.54 20.20 -18.66
C ALA A 259 -2.83 20.38 -17.31
N ASN A 260 -1.88 21.33 -17.20
CA ASN A 260 -1.11 21.59 -15.98
C ASN A 260 -1.71 22.70 -15.10
N GLU A 261 -2.96 23.12 -15.32
CA GLU A 261 -3.56 24.20 -14.56
C GLU A 261 -3.54 23.91 -13.05
N HIS A 262 -3.81 22.66 -12.64
CA HIS A 262 -3.66 22.17 -11.28
C HIS A 262 -3.49 20.64 -11.28
N ALA A 263 -3.00 20.09 -10.16
CA ALA A 263 -2.64 18.67 -10.05
C ALA A 263 -3.79 17.71 -10.38
N ALA A 264 -5.03 18.01 -9.94
CA ALA A 264 -6.18 17.17 -10.24
C ALA A 264 -6.48 17.05 -11.75
N LEU A 265 -6.39 18.15 -12.51
CA LEU A 265 -6.57 18.12 -13.96
C LEU A 265 -5.45 17.30 -14.63
N THR A 266 -4.20 17.52 -14.20
CA THR A 266 -3.07 16.72 -14.67
C THR A 266 -3.29 15.23 -14.40
N ALA A 267 -3.81 14.85 -13.22
CA ALA A 267 -4.14 13.47 -12.87
C ALA A 267 -5.17 12.85 -13.82
N THR A 268 -6.22 13.58 -14.21
CA THR A 268 -7.19 13.13 -15.22
C THR A 268 -6.54 12.89 -16.58
N HIS A 269 -5.63 13.76 -17.01
CA HIS A 269 -4.88 13.53 -18.26
C HIS A 269 -3.96 12.29 -18.16
N ILE A 270 -3.30 12.07 -17.02
CA ILE A 270 -2.50 10.86 -16.76
C ILE A 270 -3.38 9.61 -16.86
N LEU A 271 -4.54 9.61 -16.20
CA LEU A 271 -5.49 8.51 -16.19
C LEU A 271 -5.86 8.07 -17.63
N MET A 272 -6.16 9.03 -18.50
CA MET A 272 -6.59 8.72 -19.87
C MET A 272 -5.43 8.26 -20.77
N ILE A 273 -4.20 8.72 -20.51
CA ILE A 273 -3.01 8.18 -21.21
C ILE A 273 -2.72 6.73 -20.75
N ARG A 274 -2.83 6.45 -19.44
CA ARG A 274 -2.69 5.10 -18.90
C ARG A 274 -3.71 4.15 -19.54
N GLU A 275 -4.98 4.56 -19.62
CA GLU A 275 -6.02 3.74 -20.25
C GLU A 275 -5.75 3.51 -21.75
N HIS A 276 -5.27 4.52 -22.48
CA HIS A 276 -4.87 4.34 -23.87
C HIS A 276 -3.76 3.31 -24.04
N ASN A 277 -2.70 3.40 -23.24
CA ASN A 277 -1.57 2.49 -23.34
C ASN A 277 -1.96 1.07 -22.92
N ARG A 278 -2.79 0.92 -21.88
CA ARG A 278 -3.36 -0.38 -21.48
C ARG A 278 -4.13 -1.06 -22.62
N ILE A 279 -4.98 -0.31 -23.33
CA ILE A 279 -5.70 -0.83 -24.51
C ILE A 279 -4.74 -1.13 -25.66
N ALA A 280 -3.70 -0.32 -25.86
CA ALA A 280 -2.70 -0.57 -26.89
C ALA A 280 -1.92 -1.88 -26.63
N ASP A 281 -1.52 -2.15 -25.38
CA ASP A 281 -0.85 -3.40 -24.99
C ASP A 281 -1.74 -4.62 -25.19
N LEU A 282 -3.03 -4.48 -24.83
CA LEU A 282 -4.03 -5.51 -25.08
C LEU A 282 -4.14 -5.84 -26.57
N LEU A 283 -4.31 -4.82 -27.40
CA LEU A 283 -4.43 -4.98 -28.85
C LEU A 283 -3.14 -5.52 -29.49
N HIS A 284 -1.97 -5.11 -28.99
CA HIS A 284 -0.70 -5.64 -29.44
C HIS A 284 -0.60 -7.15 -29.18
N THR A 285 -1.07 -7.60 -28.01
CA THR A 285 -1.08 -9.01 -27.60
C THR A 285 -2.07 -9.84 -28.43
N GLN A 286 -3.28 -9.32 -28.66
CA GLN A 286 -4.32 -9.99 -29.46
C GLN A 286 -4.02 -9.98 -30.97
N HIS A 287 -3.34 -8.94 -31.45
CA HIS A 287 -3.05 -8.71 -32.86
C HIS A 287 -1.58 -8.35 -33.10
N PRO A 288 -0.64 -9.30 -32.93
CA PRO A 288 0.80 -9.03 -33.11
C PRO A 288 1.20 -8.63 -34.54
N ASP A 289 0.32 -8.80 -35.52
CA ASP A 289 0.52 -8.42 -36.92
C ASP A 289 0.03 -7.00 -37.27
N TRP A 290 -0.64 -6.32 -36.34
CA TRP A 290 -1.06 -4.93 -36.53
C TRP A 290 0.12 -3.97 -36.43
N SER A 291 0.08 -2.92 -37.24
CA SER A 291 1.04 -1.82 -37.18
C SER A 291 0.75 -0.86 -36.02
N ASP A 292 1.77 -0.10 -35.60
CA ASP A 292 1.65 0.99 -34.62
C ASP A 292 0.43 1.89 -34.87
N GLU A 293 0.24 2.35 -36.12
CA GLU A 293 -0.88 3.22 -36.48
C GLU A 293 -2.24 2.54 -36.30
N GLN A 294 -2.33 1.24 -36.59
CA GLN A 294 -3.57 0.49 -36.44
C GLN A 294 -3.94 0.32 -34.97
N ILE A 295 -2.95 0.01 -34.12
CA ILE A 295 -3.16 -0.10 -32.67
C ILE A 295 -3.54 1.27 -32.11
N TYR A 296 -2.76 2.31 -32.39
CA TYR A 296 -3.02 3.68 -31.92
C TYR A 296 -4.43 4.16 -32.25
N GLN A 297 -4.88 4.00 -33.51
CA GLN A 297 -6.21 4.47 -33.91
C GLN A 297 -7.34 3.65 -33.28
N THR A 298 -7.12 2.35 -33.06
CA THR A 298 -8.11 1.48 -32.40
C THR A 298 -8.21 1.84 -30.92
N SER A 299 -7.08 1.97 -30.21
CA SER A 299 -7.03 2.43 -28.82
C SER A 299 -7.65 3.81 -28.67
N ARG A 300 -7.29 4.75 -29.55
CA ARG A 300 -7.88 6.10 -29.56
C ARG A 300 -9.40 6.05 -29.70
N LYS A 301 -9.93 5.31 -30.68
CA LYS A 301 -11.38 5.19 -30.88
C LYS A 301 -12.07 4.63 -29.64
N TYR A 302 -11.52 3.58 -29.04
CA TYR A 302 -12.09 2.94 -27.85
C TYR A 302 -12.10 3.89 -26.64
N VAL A 303 -10.97 4.54 -26.33
CA VAL A 303 -10.89 5.50 -25.22
C VAL A 303 -11.78 6.72 -25.44
N THR A 304 -11.90 7.22 -26.68
CA THR A 304 -12.86 8.28 -27.02
C THR A 304 -14.29 7.84 -26.71
N ALA A 305 -14.66 6.58 -26.98
CA ALA A 305 -15.97 6.05 -26.62
C ALA A 305 -16.19 6.01 -25.11
N LEU A 306 -15.18 5.65 -24.32
CA LEU A 306 -15.24 5.72 -22.85
C LEU A 306 -15.46 7.16 -22.35
N ILE A 307 -14.73 8.14 -22.91
CA ILE A 307 -14.91 9.56 -22.57
C ILE A 307 -16.34 10.01 -22.88
N GLN A 308 -16.88 9.61 -24.04
CA GLN A 308 -18.28 9.89 -24.40
C GLN A 308 -19.24 9.22 -23.42
N LYS A 309 -19.07 7.93 -23.12
CA LYS A 309 -19.92 7.20 -22.19
C LYS A 309 -19.97 7.85 -20.82
N VAL A 310 -18.82 8.10 -20.20
CA VAL A 310 -18.75 8.76 -18.87
C VAL A 310 -19.42 10.13 -18.92
N THR A 311 -19.22 10.89 -20.00
CA THR A 311 -19.82 12.22 -20.15
C THR A 311 -21.35 12.16 -20.22
N TYR A 312 -21.92 11.26 -21.03
CA TYR A 312 -23.37 11.21 -21.27
C TYR A 312 -24.16 10.43 -20.22
N ASP A 313 -23.53 9.45 -19.55
CA ASP A 313 -24.22 8.53 -18.65
C ASP A 313 -23.91 8.77 -17.16
N GLU A 314 -22.80 9.44 -16.82
CA GLU A 314 -22.43 9.73 -15.42
C GLU A 314 -22.40 11.25 -15.15
N TYR A 315 -21.63 12.01 -15.93
CA TYR A 315 -21.43 13.45 -15.69
C TYR A 315 -22.70 14.29 -15.92
N LEU A 316 -23.35 14.17 -17.07
CA LEU A 316 -24.57 14.95 -17.35
C LEU A 316 -25.75 14.56 -16.43
N PRO A 317 -26.04 13.26 -16.21
CA PRO A 317 -27.14 12.85 -15.34
C PRO A 317 -26.94 13.20 -13.88
N SER A 318 -25.71 13.19 -13.34
CA SER A 318 -25.45 13.58 -11.95
C SER A 318 -25.87 15.02 -11.66
N MET A 319 -25.78 15.93 -12.65
CA MET A 319 -26.29 17.30 -12.54
C MET A 319 -27.79 17.46 -12.86
N GLY A 320 -28.51 16.37 -13.16
CA GLY A 320 -29.90 16.39 -13.61
C GLY A 320 -30.10 16.69 -15.10
N VAL A 321 -29.02 16.69 -15.92
CA VAL A 321 -29.08 16.92 -17.37
C VAL A 321 -29.38 15.61 -18.10
N ASN A 322 -30.65 15.21 -18.09
CA ASN A 322 -31.11 14.00 -18.74
C ASN A 322 -31.46 14.23 -20.22
N LEU A 323 -30.71 13.60 -21.13
CA LEU A 323 -30.96 13.70 -22.57
C LEU A 323 -32.12 12.80 -23.02
N PRO A 324 -32.84 13.15 -24.10
CA PRO A 324 -33.76 12.23 -24.75
C PRO A 324 -33.06 10.97 -25.26
N GLU A 325 -33.78 9.85 -25.33
CA GLU A 325 -33.31 8.58 -25.90
C GLU A 325 -32.69 8.80 -27.28
N TYR A 326 -31.48 8.27 -27.48
CA TYR A 326 -30.74 8.44 -28.73
C TYR A 326 -31.46 7.77 -29.91
N GLN A 327 -31.66 8.52 -31.00
CA GLN A 327 -32.37 8.04 -32.20
C GLN A 327 -31.44 7.73 -33.38
N GLY A 328 -30.13 7.72 -33.14
CA GLY A 328 -29.10 7.58 -34.18
C GLY A 328 -28.67 8.92 -34.79
N PHE A 329 -27.57 8.86 -35.55
CA PHE A 329 -26.97 10.05 -36.17
C PHE A 329 -27.92 10.75 -37.14
N ASN A 330 -27.99 12.07 -37.03
CA ASN A 330 -28.79 12.94 -37.88
C ASN A 330 -27.95 14.05 -38.52
N SER A 331 -27.52 13.80 -39.77
CA SER A 331 -26.73 14.72 -40.59
C SER A 331 -27.33 16.12 -40.87
N THR A 332 -28.57 16.39 -40.45
CA THR A 332 -29.21 17.71 -40.60
C THR A 332 -29.00 18.63 -39.40
N ILE A 333 -28.46 18.09 -38.30
CA ILE A 333 -28.12 18.85 -37.10
C ILE A 333 -26.81 19.61 -37.34
N ASP A 334 -26.73 20.82 -36.81
CA ASP A 334 -25.49 21.60 -36.78
C ASP A 334 -24.81 21.33 -35.42
N PRO A 335 -23.73 20.53 -35.36
CA PRO A 335 -23.15 20.07 -34.10
C PRO A 335 -22.27 21.14 -33.44
N ARG A 336 -22.12 22.31 -34.06
CA ARG A 336 -21.11 23.27 -33.65
C ARG A 336 -21.29 23.79 -32.23
N VAL A 337 -20.17 23.99 -31.55
CA VAL A 337 -20.17 24.57 -30.20
C VAL A 337 -20.72 26.00 -30.27
N THR A 338 -21.74 26.28 -29.46
CA THR A 338 -22.28 27.63 -29.39
C THR A 338 -21.41 28.53 -28.51
N ASN A 339 -21.30 29.80 -28.92
CA ASN A 339 -20.61 30.83 -28.17
C ASN A 339 -21.23 31.02 -26.76
N ALA A 340 -22.55 30.85 -26.64
CA ALA A 340 -23.26 30.91 -25.37
C ALA A 340 -22.85 29.76 -24.43
N PHE A 341 -22.72 28.54 -24.95
CA PHE A 341 -22.29 27.38 -24.17
C PHE A 341 -20.87 27.57 -23.62
N ALA A 342 -19.89 27.84 -24.50
CA ALA A 342 -18.47 27.97 -24.14
C ALA A 342 -18.18 29.18 -23.22
N THR A 343 -19.00 30.23 -23.30
CA THR A 343 -18.79 31.47 -22.53
C THR A 343 -19.65 31.57 -21.27
N LEU A 344 -20.72 30.77 -21.16
CA LEU A 344 -21.66 30.83 -20.04
C LEU A 344 -21.79 29.49 -19.34
N SER A 345 -22.54 28.55 -19.93
CA SER A 345 -23.01 27.37 -19.20
C SER A 345 -21.90 26.39 -18.88
N PHE A 346 -20.86 26.27 -19.70
CA PHE A 346 -19.75 25.36 -19.41
C PHE A 346 -18.62 25.98 -18.59
N ARG A 347 -18.86 27.19 -18.06
CA ARG A 347 -18.04 27.81 -17.01
C ARG A 347 -18.62 27.61 -15.61
N MET A 348 -19.72 26.87 -15.52
CA MET A 348 -20.43 26.59 -14.27
C MET A 348 -19.54 25.97 -13.18
N GLY A 349 -18.55 25.17 -13.61
CA GLY A 349 -17.57 24.56 -12.73
C GLY A 349 -16.81 25.56 -11.87
N HIS A 350 -16.64 26.82 -12.30
CA HIS A 350 -15.92 27.81 -11.50
C HIS A 350 -16.62 28.17 -10.17
N SER A 351 -17.94 27.98 -10.08
CA SER A 351 -18.69 28.11 -8.82
C SER A 351 -18.60 26.84 -7.95
N GLN A 352 -18.33 25.69 -8.56
CA GLN A 352 -18.38 24.37 -7.91
C GLN A 352 -17.03 23.96 -7.30
N ILE A 353 -15.96 24.68 -7.60
CA ILE A 353 -14.61 24.39 -7.09
C ILE A 353 -14.49 24.71 -5.61
N GLY A 354 -14.10 23.69 -4.82
CA GLY A 354 -13.80 23.79 -3.39
C GLY A 354 -12.49 24.50 -3.05
N VAL A 355 -12.35 24.85 -1.76
CA VAL A 355 -11.18 25.60 -1.24
C VAL A 355 -9.90 24.75 -1.22
N LEU A 356 -10.06 23.44 -1.00
CA LEU A 356 -9.00 22.46 -0.85
C LEU A 356 -9.20 21.34 -1.86
N THR A 357 -8.09 20.82 -2.39
CA THR A 357 -8.06 19.49 -3.01
C THR A 357 -7.61 18.52 -1.94
N GLU A 358 -8.54 17.72 -1.42
CA GLU A 358 -8.27 16.68 -0.43
C GLU A 358 -7.37 15.59 -1.02
N ARG A 359 -6.53 14.98 -0.16
CA ARG A 359 -5.60 13.91 -0.54
C ARG A 359 -5.56 12.86 0.56
N LEU A 360 -5.93 11.63 0.21
CA LEU A 360 -6.23 10.60 1.20
C LEU A 360 -5.46 9.30 0.97
N HIS A 361 -5.17 8.58 2.05
CA HIS A 361 -4.76 7.16 2.04
C HIS A 361 -5.91 6.25 1.62
N GLU A 362 -5.64 4.96 1.45
CA GLU A 362 -6.67 3.97 1.10
C GLU A 362 -7.78 3.90 2.16
N ASN A 363 -7.45 4.05 3.45
CA ASN A 363 -8.46 4.11 4.52
C ASN A 363 -9.16 5.47 4.67
N ARG A 364 -9.02 6.39 3.72
CA ARG A 364 -9.61 7.75 3.70
C ARG A 364 -9.13 8.69 4.81
N SER A 365 -8.04 8.35 5.51
CA SER A 365 -7.31 9.31 6.34
C SER A 365 -6.49 10.28 5.47
N SER A 366 -6.18 11.47 5.99
CA SER A 366 -5.35 12.45 5.28
C SER A 366 -3.90 11.98 5.20
N ILE A 367 -3.26 12.17 4.04
CA ILE A 367 -1.82 11.90 3.89
C ILE A 367 -0.95 12.87 4.72
N PRO A 368 0.30 12.52 5.08
CA PRO A 368 1.20 13.39 5.85
C PRO A 368 1.38 14.79 5.25
N SER A 369 1.39 14.90 3.91
CA SER A 369 1.47 16.17 3.18
C SER A 369 0.18 17.02 3.23
N GLY A 370 -0.92 16.48 3.77
CA GLY A 370 -2.22 17.17 3.95
C GLY A 370 -2.94 17.53 2.64
N PRO A 371 -4.05 18.30 2.68
CA PRO A 371 -4.73 18.80 1.48
C PRO A 371 -3.98 19.97 0.80
N ILE A 372 -4.24 20.20 -0.49
CA ILE A 372 -3.67 21.32 -1.26
C ILE A 372 -4.67 22.48 -1.30
N ALA A 373 -4.27 23.66 -0.85
CA ALA A 373 -5.07 24.86 -1.08
C ALA A 373 -5.13 25.21 -2.57
N MET A 374 -6.31 25.47 -3.11
CA MET A 374 -6.51 25.70 -4.55
C MET A 374 -5.57 26.78 -5.12
N HIS A 375 -5.30 27.86 -4.37
CA HIS A 375 -4.41 28.93 -4.82
C HIS A 375 -2.91 28.54 -4.87
N ASP A 376 -2.50 27.50 -4.14
CA ASP A 376 -1.12 26.99 -4.11
C ASP A 376 -0.89 25.87 -5.14
N GLY A 377 -1.96 25.20 -5.58
CA GLY A 377 -1.91 24.13 -6.57
C GLY A 377 -1.83 24.60 -8.03
N PHE A 378 -2.13 25.86 -8.32
CA PHE A 378 -2.13 26.36 -9.69
C PHE A 378 -0.74 26.28 -10.35
N TRP A 379 -0.67 25.68 -11.54
CA TRP A 379 0.56 25.52 -12.33
C TRP A 379 1.69 24.77 -11.60
N ASN A 380 1.33 23.95 -10.60
CA ASN A 380 2.26 23.22 -9.76
C ASN A 380 1.87 21.73 -9.64
N PRO A 381 2.24 20.89 -10.62
CA PRO A 381 1.96 19.46 -10.59
C PRO A 381 2.87 18.66 -9.65
N ASN A 382 3.80 19.30 -8.92
CA ASN A 382 4.86 18.60 -8.18
C ASN A 382 4.34 17.58 -7.15
N SER A 383 3.14 17.80 -6.60
CA SER A 383 2.52 16.86 -5.67
C SER A 383 2.26 15.47 -6.27
N LEU A 384 2.09 15.36 -7.59
CA LEU A 384 1.93 14.07 -8.27
C LEU A 384 3.22 13.23 -8.24
N VAL A 385 4.36 13.87 -8.02
CA VAL A 385 5.66 13.19 -7.92
C VAL A 385 5.98 12.89 -6.47
N THR A 386 5.78 13.86 -5.56
CA THR A 386 6.27 13.78 -4.18
C THR A 386 5.29 13.19 -3.18
N ASP A 387 4.00 13.13 -3.51
CA ASP A 387 2.93 12.83 -2.55
C ASP A 387 2.02 11.67 -3.02
N GLY A 388 2.60 10.61 -3.61
CA GLY A 388 1.91 9.34 -3.85
C GLY A 388 1.14 9.21 -5.18
N GLY A 389 1.44 10.04 -6.19
CA GLY A 389 0.85 9.86 -7.53
C GLY A 389 -0.54 10.47 -7.72
N ILE A 390 -1.37 9.80 -8.52
CA ILE A 390 -2.75 10.21 -8.85
C ILE A 390 -3.75 9.70 -7.81
N GLU A 391 -3.36 8.67 -7.05
CA GLU A 391 -4.21 7.87 -6.18
C GLU A 391 -4.80 8.71 -5.03
N PRO A 392 -4.01 9.46 -4.24
CA PRO A 392 -4.56 10.26 -3.15
C PRO A 392 -5.51 11.34 -3.62
N ILE A 393 -5.28 11.89 -4.82
CA ILE A 393 -6.10 12.93 -5.42
C ILE A 393 -7.46 12.36 -5.82
N PHE A 394 -7.51 11.24 -6.53
CA PHE A 394 -8.78 10.64 -6.94
C PHE A 394 -9.61 10.16 -5.74
N ARG A 395 -8.98 9.61 -4.69
CA ARG A 395 -9.67 9.32 -3.42
C ARG A 395 -10.25 10.57 -2.78
N GLY A 396 -9.47 11.66 -2.72
CA GLY A 396 -9.93 12.93 -2.16
C GLY A 396 -11.08 13.57 -2.95
N LEU A 397 -11.01 13.56 -4.28
CA LEU A 397 -12.07 14.07 -5.16
C LEU A 397 -13.37 13.28 -5.04
N ALA A 398 -13.26 11.94 -4.95
CA ALA A 398 -14.37 11.03 -4.76
C ALA A 398 -14.98 11.14 -3.34
N TYR A 399 -14.20 11.55 -2.34
CA TYR A 399 -14.65 11.72 -0.96
C TYR A 399 -15.31 13.09 -0.70
N THR A 400 -14.92 14.12 -1.46
CA THR A 400 -15.29 15.51 -1.17
C THR A 400 -16.52 15.94 -1.97
N THR A 401 -17.52 16.49 -1.28
CA THR A 401 -18.67 17.13 -1.94
C THR A 401 -18.27 18.48 -2.54
N GLN A 402 -18.61 18.71 -3.81
CA GLN A 402 -18.33 19.96 -4.51
C GLN A 402 -19.08 21.15 -3.88
N GLU A 403 -18.65 22.37 -4.19
CA GLU A 403 -19.42 23.58 -3.87
C GLU A 403 -20.69 23.66 -4.74
N ALA A 404 -21.73 24.27 -4.22
CA ALA A 404 -22.99 24.47 -4.93
C ALA A 404 -22.79 25.35 -6.17
N ASN A 405 -23.57 25.08 -7.22
CA ASN A 405 -23.61 25.94 -8.40
C ASN A 405 -24.40 27.22 -8.11
N ASP A 406 -23.77 28.27 -7.62
CA ASP A 406 -24.47 29.50 -7.26
C ASP A 406 -23.69 30.76 -7.66
N VAL A 407 -24.13 31.92 -7.18
CA VAL A 407 -23.47 33.19 -7.53
C VAL A 407 -22.09 33.34 -6.91
N GLY A 408 -21.71 32.49 -5.96
CA GLY A 408 -20.51 32.52 -5.13
C GLY A 408 -19.27 31.91 -5.79
N TYR A 409 -18.12 32.49 -5.49
CA TYR A 409 -16.81 31.99 -5.90
C TYR A 409 -15.89 32.03 -4.69
N ILE A 410 -15.10 30.96 -4.51
CA ILE A 410 -14.10 30.89 -3.43
C ILE A 410 -13.03 31.98 -3.56
N ASP A 411 -12.43 32.38 -2.43
CA ASP A 411 -11.40 33.44 -2.38
C ASP A 411 -10.21 33.16 -3.31
N ALA A 412 -9.83 31.88 -3.46
CA ALA A 412 -8.73 31.45 -4.33
C ALA A 412 -8.94 31.87 -5.79
N LEU A 413 -10.15 31.65 -6.33
CA LEU A 413 -10.50 32.04 -7.70
C LEU A 413 -10.85 33.52 -7.84
N ARG A 414 -11.48 34.09 -6.80
CA ARG A 414 -12.04 35.45 -6.85
C ARG A 414 -11.02 36.55 -6.57
N ASN A 415 -9.98 36.27 -5.78
CA ASN A 415 -9.00 37.28 -5.37
C ASN A 415 -7.54 36.88 -5.62
N ARG A 416 -7.22 35.59 -5.69
CA ARG A 416 -5.84 35.09 -5.67
C ARG A 416 -5.47 34.27 -6.90
N MET A 417 -6.32 34.24 -7.92
CA MET A 417 -6.08 33.39 -9.07
C MET A 417 -4.77 33.79 -9.74
N PHE A 418 -3.84 32.84 -9.79
CA PHE A 418 -2.47 32.96 -10.32
C PHE A 418 -1.59 34.06 -9.70
N GLY A 419 -1.88 34.51 -8.47
CA GLY A 419 -0.99 35.42 -7.75
C GLY A 419 -1.60 36.15 -6.55
N VAL A 420 -0.76 36.93 -5.87
CA VAL A 420 -1.16 37.68 -4.67
C VAL A 420 -2.10 38.85 -5.05
N PRO A 421 -3.20 39.09 -4.30
CA PRO A 421 -4.10 40.23 -4.52
C PRO A 421 -3.35 41.56 -4.63
N GLY A 422 -3.72 42.37 -5.64
CA GLY A 422 -3.09 43.67 -5.92
C GLY A 422 -1.63 43.60 -6.41
N LYS A 423 -1.07 42.39 -6.59
CA LYS A 423 0.30 42.13 -7.08
C LYS A 423 0.34 40.97 -8.09
N GLY A 424 -0.70 40.82 -8.90
CA GLY A 424 -0.79 39.79 -9.95
C GLY A 424 -1.97 38.83 -9.82
N GLY A 425 -2.62 38.77 -8.65
CA GLY A 425 -3.85 38.01 -8.45
C GLY A 425 -5.01 38.52 -9.29
N MET A 426 -5.84 37.60 -9.78
CA MET A 426 -7.00 37.86 -10.63
C MET A 426 -8.32 37.42 -9.99
N ASP A 427 -9.42 37.73 -10.66
CA ASP A 427 -10.79 37.46 -10.23
C ASP A 427 -11.54 36.70 -11.33
N MET A 428 -11.78 35.41 -11.14
CA MET A 428 -12.42 34.55 -12.14
C MET A 428 -13.86 34.99 -12.44
N CYS A 429 -14.67 35.29 -11.42
CA CYS A 429 -16.04 35.80 -11.63
C CYS A 429 -16.04 37.09 -12.48
N ALA A 430 -15.14 38.03 -12.18
CA ALA A 430 -15.03 39.25 -12.98
C ALA A 430 -14.56 38.97 -14.42
N ILE A 431 -13.65 38.01 -14.61
CA ILE A 431 -13.16 37.58 -15.93
C ILE A 431 -14.29 36.92 -16.74
N ASP A 432 -15.10 36.05 -16.14
CA ASP A 432 -16.20 35.37 -16.81
C ASP A 432 -17.27 36.36 -17.29
N ILE A 433 -17.66 37.31 -16.42
CA ILE A 433 -18.56 38.42 -16.78
C ILE A 433 -17.96 39.21 -17.96
N GLN A 434 -16.70 39.61 -17.86
CA GLN A 434 -16.05 40.42 -18.89
C GLN A 434 -15.87 39.63 -20.20
N ARG A 435 -15.66 38.32 -20.15
CA ARG A 435 -15.55 37.45 -21.33
C ARG A 435 -16.90 37.32 -22.04
N GLY A 436 -18.00 37.21 -21.31
CA GLY A 436 -19.34 37.29 -21.88
C GLY A 436 -19.61 38.63 -22.59
N ARG A 437 -19.15 39.74 -22.00
CA ARG A 437 -19.24 41.07 -22.62
C ARG A 437 -18.35 41.19 -23.86
N ASP A 438 -17.11 40.68 -23.81
CA ASP A 438 -16.16 40.62 -24.93
C ASP A 438 -16.76 39.90 -26.15
N HIS A 439 -17.40 38.76 -25.90
CA HIS A 439 -18.02 37.91 -26.93
C HIS A 439 -19.37 38.46 -27.42
N GLY A 440 -19.81 39.62 -26.93
CA GLY A 440 -21.06 40.26 -27.35
C GLY A 440 -22.32 39.46 -26.99
N ILE A 441 -22.23 38.57 -26.01
CA ILE A 441 -23.33 37.71 -25.53
C ILE A 441 -24.53 38.58 -25.15
N PRO A 442 -25.75 38.35 -25.67
CA PRO A 442 -26.97 39.07 -25.26
C PRO A 442 -27.29 39.03 -23.77
N ASN A 443 -28.15 39.94 -23.31
CA ASN A 443 -28.61 39.97 -21.91
C ASN A 443 -29.47 38.74 -21.54
N TYR A 444 -29.61 38.50 -20.24
CA TYR A 444 -30.30 37.34 -19.69
C TYR A 444 -31.74 37.17 -20.22
N GLY A 445 -32.53 38.25 -20.23
CA GLY A 445 -33.91 38.21 -20.72
C GLY A 445 -34.03 37.82 -22.19
N THR A 446 -33.06 38.19 -23.03
CA THR A 446 -32.99 37.78 -24.44
C THR A 446 -32.65 36.29 -24.57
N TYR A 447 -31.77 35.76 -23.73
CA TYR A 447 -31.44 34.34 -23.75
C TYR A 447 -32.58 33.46 -23.28
N ARG A 448 -33.30 33.84 -22.20
CA ARG A 448 -34.51 33.10 -21.81
C ARG A 448 -35.50 32.99 -22.95
N GLN A 449 -35.75 34.08 -23.68
CA GLN A 449 -36.62 34.04 -24.86
C GLN A 449 -36.08 33.16 -25.98
N THR A 450 -34.77 33.20 -26.24
CA THR A 450 -34.10 32.37 -27.25
C THR A 450 -34.25 30.88 -26.94
N LEU A 451 -34.17 30.52 -25.66
CA LEU A 451 -34.32 29.16 -25.14
C LEU A 451 -35.80 28.73 -24.98
N GLY A 452 -36.77 29.61 -25.30
CA GLY A 452 -38.19 29.31 -25.17
C GLY A 452 -38.72 29.33 -23.73
N LEU A 453 -37.95 29.88 -22.80
CA LEU A 453 -38.25 29.96 -21.37
C LEU A 453 -39.17 31.14 -21.04
N GLN A 454 -39.81 31.10 -19.87
CA GLN A 454 -40.74 32.16 -19.47
C GLN A 454 -40.01 33.50 -19.26
N PRO A 455 -40.58 34.64 -19.71
CA PRO A 455 -40.01 35.95 -19.42
C PRO A 455 -40.08 36.28 -17.92
N VAL A 456 -39.05 36.96 -17.42
CA VAL A 456 -38.91 37.36 -16.01
C VAL A 456 -38.86 38.88 -15.87
N ASN A 457 -39.34 39.40 -14.74
CA ASN A 457 -39.39 40.83 -14.47
C ASN A 457 -38.69 41.22 -13.16
N ASN A 458 -38.55 40.29 -12.22
CA ASN A 458 -37.90 40.51 -10.92
C ASN A 458 -37.02 39.31 -10.54
N TRP A 459 -36.04 39.53 -9.67
CA TRP A 459 -35.18 38.46 -9.13
C TRP A 459 -35.96 37.39 -8.35
N SER A 460 -37.06 37.79 -7.69
CA SER A 460 -37.98 36.86 -7.03
C SER A 460 -38.73 35.92 -7.98
N ASP A 461 -38.67 36.15 -9.30
CA ASP A 461 -39.26 35.25 -10.29
C ASP A 461 -38.38 34.01 -10.53
N ILE A 462 -37.10 34.05 -10.15
CA ILE A 462 -36.12 32.99 -10.41
C ILE A 462 -35.45 32.43 -9.16
N THR A 463 -35.54 33.11 -8.01
CA THR A 463 -35.00 32.60 -6.75
C THR A 463 -35.83 33.02 -5.54
N SER A 464 -35.94 32.12 -4.58
CA SER A 464 -36.54 32.35 -3.27
C SER A 464 -35.53 32.86 -2.23
N ASN A 465 -34.22 32.84 -2.52
CA ASN A 465 -33.15 33.19 -1.60
C ASN A 465 -33.04 34.74 -1.43
N PRO A 466 -33.35 35.28 -0.23
CA PRO A 466 -33.36 36.73 -0.01
C PRO A 466 -31.97 37.38 -0.14
N ASP A 467 -30.90 36.64 0.14
CA ASP A 467 -29.53 37.17 0.06
C ASP A 467 -29.09 37.27 -1.41
N THR A 468 -29.39 36.26 -2.23
CA THR A 468 -29.17 36.30 -3.69
C THR A 468 -29.98 37.43 -4.33
N ILE A 469 -31.27 37.58 -3.98
CA ILE A 469 -32.10 38.70 -4.47
C ILE A 469 -31.44 40.04 -4.14
N GLN A 470 -31.03 40.25 -2.88
CA GLN A 470 -30.43 41.51 -2.46
C GLN A 470 -29.12 41.79 -3.20
N LYS A 471 -28.23 40.80 -3.32
CA LYS A 471 -26.97 40.93 -4.06
C LYS A 471 -27.23 41.30 -5.52
N MET A 472 -28.16 40.62 -6.17
CA MET A 472 -28.44 40.81 -7.59
C MET A 472 -29.17 42.13 -7.88
N GLU A 473 -30.06 42.61 -7.00
CA GLU A 473 -30.66 43.95 -7.07
C GLU A 473 -29.63 45.07 -6.90
N LEU A 474 -28.58 44.85 -6.10
CA LEU A 474 -27.48 45.80 -5.93
C LEU A 474 -26.55 45.80 -7.15
N ALA A 475 -26.27 44.63 -7.73
CA ALA A 475 -25.39 44.49 -8.89
C ALA A 475 -26.06 44.98 -10.20
N TYR A 476 -27.37 44.75 -10.35
CA TYR A 476 -28.11 45.06 -11.58
C TYR A 476 -29.45 45.74 -11.27
N SER A 477 -29.63 46.95 -11.81
CA SER A 477 -30.85 47.72 -11.65
C SER A 477 -32.10 47.15 -12.35
N ASP A 478 -31.90 46.21 -13.29
CA ASP A 478 -32.95 45.51 -14.04
C ASP A 478 -32.45 44.10 -14.40
N ILE A 479 -33.22 43.06 -14.06
CA ILE A 479 -32.90 41.66 -14.36
C ILE A 479 -32.71 41.41 -15.85
N ASN A 480 -33.43 42.14 -16.71
CA ASN A 480 -33.32 42.00 -18.16
C ASN A 480 -32.04 42.60 -18.73
N LEU A 481 -31.27 43.35 -17.94
CA LEU A 481 -29.97 43.89 -18.33
C LEU A 481 -28.79 43.09 -17.75
N ALA A 482 -29.06 42.09 -16.90
CA ALA A 482 -28.03 41.30 -16.26
C ALA A 482 -27.15 40.57 -17.26
N ASP A 483 -25.86 40.44 -16.92
CA ASP A 483 -24.97 39.50 -17.60
C ASP A 483 -25.55 38.07 -17.38
N PRO A 484 -25.81 37.29 -18.44
CA PRO A 484 -26.54 36.03 -18.32
C PRO A 484 -25.96 35.05 -17.31
N LEU A 485 -24.64 34.91 -17.25
CA LEU A 485 -23.98 33.99 -16.33
C LEU A 485 -24.40 34.23 -14.88
N MET A 486 -24.35 35.48 -14.42
CA MET A 486 -24.71 35.82 -13.04
C MET A 486 -26.19 35.64 -12.76
N ALA A 487 -27.05 35.84 -13.77
CA ALA A 487 -28.48 35.60 -13.62
C ALA A 487 -28.82 34.10 -13.65
N MET A 488 -28.07 33.30 -14.42
CA MET A 488 -28.21 31.83 -14.49
C MET A 488 -27.80 31.19 -13.16
N TYR A 489 -26.66 31.59 -12.58
CA TYR A 489 -26.26 31.17 -11.22
C TYR A 489 -27.22 31.63 -10.11
N ALA A 490 -28.03 32.65 -10.39
CA ALA A 490 -29.03 33.13 -9.44
C ALA A 490 -30.36 32.38 -9.56
N GLU A 491 -30.55 31.50 -10.55
CA GLU A 491 -31.76 30.68 -10.69
C GLU A 491 -31.79 29.58 -9.61
N GLU A 492 -32.95 29.33 -9.04
CA GLU A 492 -33.17 28.26 -8.08
C GLU A 492 -33.12 26.89 -8.79
N HIS A 493 -32.51 25.92 -8.11
CA HIS A 493 -32.35 24.57 -8.64
C HIS A 493 -33.65 23.76 -8.49
N PRO A 494 -34.02 22.94 -9.49
CA PRO A 494 -35.10 21.98 -9.34
C PRO A 494 -34.71 20.87 -8.35
N ASN A 495 -35.68 20.15 -7.76
CA ASN A 495 -35.41 19.13 -6.74
C ASN A 495 -34.54 17.95 -7.19
N ASP A 496 -34.32 17.80 -8.50
CA ASP A 496 -33.66 16.67 -9.15
C ASP A 496 -32.43 17.09 -10.00
N GLY A 497 -31.90 18.29 -9.81
CA GLY A 497 -30.69 18.75 -10.47
C GLY A 497 -30.05 19.93 -9.74
N VAL A 498 -28.84 20.29 -10.16
CA VAL A 498 -28.00 21.30 -9.46
C VAL A 498 -27.83 22.58 -10.27
N LEU A 499 -28.67 22.76 -11.30
CA LEU A 499 -28.54 23.85 -12.26
C LEU A 499 -29.86 24.59 -12.43
N GLY A 500 -29.76 25.90 -12.63
CA GLY A 500 -30.87 26.74 -13.08
C GLY A 500 -31.43 26.34 -14.45
N GLU A 501 -32.73 26.60 -14.66
CA GLU A 501 -33.48 26.36 -15.90
C GLU A 501 -32.76 26.79 -17.18
N SER A 502 -32.16 27.99 -17.19
CA SER A 502 -31.50 28.55 -18.37
C SER A 502 -30.15 27.90 -18.66
N MET A 503 -29.39 27.57 -17.61
CA MET A 503 -28.10 26.89 -17.74
C MET A 503 -28.30 25.45 -18.18
N HIS A 504 -29.24 24.75 -17.55
CA HIS A 504 -29.68 23.40 -17.94
C HIS A 504 -30.08 23.33 -19.42
N ALA A 505 -30.91 24.27 -19.88
CA ALA A 505 -31.36 24.30 -21.27
C ALA A 505 -30.22 24.48 -22.28
N LEU A 506 -29.18 25.27 -21.95
CA LEU A 506 -28.01 25.46 -22.82
C LEU A 506 -27.12 24.22 -22.89
N LEU A 507 -26.87 23.57 -21.75
CA LEU A 507 -26.10 22.32 -21.70
C LEU A 507 -26.81 21.22 -22.47
N LEU A 508 -28.11 21.03 -22.21
CA LEU A 508 -28.93 20.03 -22.88
C LEU A 508 -28.92 20.25 -24.40
N ASP A 509 -29.13 21.47 -24.86
CA ASP A 509 -29.11 21.82 -26.28
C ASP A 509 -27.74 21.54 -26.93
N GLN A 510 -26.63 21.89 -26.27
CA GLN A 510 -25.30 21.64 -26.83
C GLN A 510 -24.96 20.15 -26.91
N PHE A 511 -25.15 19.41 -25.82
CA PHE A 511 -24.81 17.98 -25.77
C PHE A 511 -25.73 17.14 -26.65
N VAL A 512 -27.02 17.49 -26.80
CA VAL A 512 -27.88 16.84 -27.80
C VAL A 512 -27.35 17.04 -29.22
N ARG A 513 -26.88 18.25 -29.57
CA ARG A 513 -26.33 18.51 -30.91
C ARG A 513 -25.00 17.81 -31.16
N LEU A 514 -24.12 17.75 -30.15
CA LEU A 514 -22.87 17.02 -30.24
C LEU A 514 -23.12 15.52 -30.41
N ARG A 515 -24.03 14.94 -29.63
CA ARG A 515 -24.40 13.52 -29.73
C ARG A 515 -25.07 13.18 -31.06
N ASP A 516 -26.18 13.88 -31.37
CA ASP A 516 -27.03 13.52 -32.50
C ASP A 516 -26.45 13.97 -33.85
N GLY A 517 -25.50 14.91 -33.84
CA GLY A 517 -24.79 15.42 -35.02
C GLY A 517 -23.42 14.76 -35.26
N ASP A 518 -23.01 13.79 -34.45
CA ASP A 518 -21.73 13.10 -34.60
C ASP A 518 -21.91 11.71 -35.25
N PRO A 519 -21.33 11.48 -36.45
CA PRO A 519 -21.43 10.17 -37.11
C PRO A 519 -20.67 9.05 -36.39
N LEU A 520 -19.68 9.36 -35.55
CA LEU A 520 -18.89 8.39 -34.78
C LEU A 520 -19.20 8.42 -33.28
N PHE A 521 -20.32 9.02 -32.86
CA PHE A 521 -20.81 8.86 -31.50
C PHE A 521 -20.93 7.36 -31.16
N TYR A 522 -20.44 6.93 -30.00
CA TYR A 522 -20.15 5.52 -29.72
C TYR A 522 -21.35 4.58 -29.93
N LEU A 523 -22.58 5.01 -29.59
CA LEU A 523 -23.81 4.23 -29.82
C LEU A 523 -24.16 4.03 -31.31
N ASN A 524 -23.61 4.86 -32.20
CA ASN A 524 -23.83 4.81 -33.65
C ASN A 524 -22.67 4.18 -34.43
N ASP A 525 -21.49 4.05 -33.82
CA ASP A 525 -20.29 3.57 -34.50
C ASP A 525 -20.40 2.04 -34.78
N PRO A 526 -20.37 1.61 -36.05
CA PRO A 526 -20.41 0.19 -36.38
C PRO A 526 -19.17 -0.58 -35.93
N ASP A 527 -18.01 0.07 -35.77
CA ASP A 527 -16.76 -0.58 -35.39
C ASP A 527 -16.75 -0.95 -33.89
N LEU A 528 -17.57 -0.27 -33.06
CA LEU A 528 -17.66 -0.51 -31.61
C LEU A 528 -18.76 -1.49 -31.22
N GLN A 529 -19.57 -1.96 -32.16
CA GLN A 529 -20.74 -2.82 -31.86
C GLN A 529 -20.38 -4.13 -31.15
N SER A 530 -19.16 -4.66 -31.35
CA SER A 530 -18.70 -5.86 -30.65
C SER A 530 -18.29 -5.61 -29.20
N SER A 531 -18.02 -4.36 -28.82
CA SER A 531 -17.55 -3.96 -27.49
C SER A 531 -18.52 -2.98 -26.81
N LEU A 532 -19.73 -2.82 -27.37
CA LEU A 532 -20.67 -1.81 -26.90
C LEU A 532 -21.20 -2.10 -25.49
N GLU A 533 -21.52 -3.36 -25.20
CA GLU A 533 -21.99 -3.79 -23.88
C GLU A 533 -20.96 -3.45 -22.78
N GLU A 534 -19.68 -3.74 -23.03
CA GLU A 534 -18.57 -3.41 -22.13
C GLU A 534 -18.37 -1.89 -21.95
N ILE A 535 -18.46 -1.12 -23.04
CA ILE A 535 -18.38 0.34 -22.98
C ILE A 535 -19.52 0.89 -22.10
N GLU A 536 -20.74 0.38 -22.27
CA GLU A 536 -21.92 0.79 -21.49
C GLU A 536 -21.77 0.39 -20.00
N GLU A 537 -21.11 -0.74 -19.69
CA GLU A 537 -20.87 -1.20 -18.32
C GLU A 537 -19.69 -0.49 -17.63
N THR A 538 -18.73 0.05 -18.39
CA THR A 538 -17.52 0.69 -17.84
C THR A 538 -17.81 2.02 -17.16
N THR A 539 -17.63 2.14 -15.85
CA THR A 539 -17.77 3.43 -15.12
C THR A 539 -16.47 4.24 -15.05
N LEU A 540 -16.54 5.53 -14.67
CA LEU A 540 -15.35 6.32 -14.38
C LEU A 540 -14.52 5.69 -13.25
N SER A 541 -15.18 5.19 -12.20
CA SER A 541 -14.51 4.45 -11.12
C SER A 541 -13.78 3.23 -11.66
N GLY A 542 -14.40 2.46 -12.57
CA GLY A 542 -13.75 1.31 -13.22
C GLY A 542 -12.54 1.69 -14.08
N ILE A 543 -12.53 2.88 -14.71
CA ILE A 543 -11.35 3.40 -15.41
C ILE A 543 -10.26 3.79 -14.41
N ILE A 544 -10.62 4.46 -13.31
CA ILE A 544 -9.68 4.86 -12.24
C ILE A 544 -9.00 3.63 -11.64
N LEU A 545 -9.78 2.65 -11.18
CA LEU A 545 -9.28 1.46 -10.50
C LEU A 545 -8.28 0.70 -11.39
N ARG A 546 -8.64 0.37 -12.63
CA ARG A 546 -7.74 -0.41 -13.51
C ARG A 546 -6.48 0.33 -14.01
N ASN A 547 -6.32 1.61 -13.71
CA ASN A 547 -5.18 2.44 -14.12
C ASN A 547 -4.47 3.08 -12.91
N SER A 548 -4.78 2.64 -11.70
CA SER A 548 -4.22 3.14 -10.46
C SER A 548 -4.11 2.04 -9.41
N ARG A 549 -3.43 2.32 -8.31
CA ARG A 549 -3.34 1.40 -7.17
C ARG A 549 -4.44 1.62 -6.12
N ILE A 550 -5.54 2.28 -6.49
CA ILE A 550 -6.69 2.46 -5.58
C ILE A 550 -7.41 1.13 -5.46
N GLU A 551 -7.67 0.67 -4.23
CA GLU A 551 -8.30 -0.64 -3.98
C GLU A 551 -9.80 -0.61 -4.13
N VAL A 552 -10.42 0.43 -3.61
CA VAL A 552 -11.87 0.54 -3.62
C VAL A 552 -12.27 1.98 -3.91
N LEU A 553 -13.39 2.17 -4.59
CA LEU A 553 -14.11 3.44 -4.72
C LEU A 553 -15.61 3.16 -4.70
N GLN A 554 -16.42 4.19 -4.50
CA GLN A 554 -17.83 4.09 -4.85
C GLN A 554 -17.98 3.86 -6.37
N CYS A 555 -18.93 3.00 -6.78
CA CYS A 555 -19.16 2.72 -8.21
C CYS A 555 -19.51 3.98 -9.02
N ASP A 556 -20.24 4.91 -8.41
CA ASP A 556 -20.60 6.21 -9.00
C ASP A 556 -19.78 7.33 -8.36
N SER A 557 -18.58 7.55 -8.89
CA SER A 557 -17.66 8.57 -8.37
C SER A 557 -18.11 10.01 -8.63
N MET A 558 -19.22 10.25 -9.35
CA MET A 558 -19.81 11.59 -9.48
C MET A 558 -20.53 12.04 -8.21
N PHE A 559 -20.78 11.13 -7.26
CA PHE A 559 -21.30 11.44 -5.94
C PHE A 559 -20.27 11.15 -4.85
N ALA A 560 -20.24 12.01 -3.84
CA ALA A 560 -19.28 11.89 -2.75
C ALA A 560 -19.72 10.77 -1.79
N GLU A 561 -18.78 9.90 -1.42
CA GLU A 561 -19.00 8.88 -0.40
C GLU A 561 -17.91 8.95 0.67
N THR A 562 -18.33 8.94 1.92
CA THR A 562 -17.45 9.05 3.10
C THR A 562 -17.43 7.77 3.94
N ASP A 563 -18.41 6.88 3.75
CA ASP A 563 -18.46 5.57 4.37
C ASP A 563 -17.72 4.53 3.51
N LEU A 564 -16.56 4.09 3.99
CA LEU A 564 -15.77 3.02 3.34
C LEU A 564 -16.60 1.75 3.10
N ALA A 565 -17.54 1.42 3.97
CA ALA A 565 -18.37 0.23 3.82
C ALA A 565 -19.42 0.35 2.69
N ALA A 566 -19.67 1.56 2.20
CA ALA A 566 -20.53 1.83 1.06
C ALA A 566 -19.76 1.88 -0.28
N MET A 567 -18.43 1.78 -0.26
CA MET A 567 -17.60 1.72 -1.46
C MET A 567 -17.57 0.28 -1.97
N ASP A 568 -18.24 0.04 -3.09
CA ASP A 568 -18.56 -1.29 -3.61
C ASP A 568 -17.89 -1.59 -4.96
N CYS A 569 -17.16 -0.64 -5.54
CA CYS A 569 -16.34 -0.83 -6.73
C CYS A 569 -14.93 -1.21 -6.31
N ILE A 570 -14.58 -2.47 -6.48
CA ILE A 570 -13.29 -3.02 -6.07
C ILE A 570 -12.37 -3.11 -7.29
N ASN A 571 -11.10 -2.85 -7.08
CA ASN A 571 -10.07 -3.04 -8.08
C ASN A 571 -9.75 -4.53 -8.23
N GLU A 572 -10.36 -5.16 -9.22
CA GLU A 572 -10.12 -6.57 -9.54
C GLU A 572 -8.68 -6.84 -10.03
N ASN A 573 -7.92 -5.79 -10.40
CA ASN A 573 -6.54 -5.90 -10.84
C ASN A 573 -5.52 -5.81 -9.70
N LEU A 574 -5.92 -5.52 -8.46
CA LEU A 574 -5.00 -5.54 -7.30
C LEU A 574 -4.85 -6.91 -6.66
N GLY A 575 -5.55 -7.91 -7.20
CA GLY A 575 -5.06 -9.28 -7.17
C GLY A 575 -3.96 -9.41 -8.23
N ASP A 576 -2.87 -8.67 -8.07
CA ASP A 576 -1.68 -8.95 -8.86
C ASP A 576 -1.17 -10.31 -8.39
N GLU A 577 -1.18 -11.29 -9.30
CA GLU A 577 -0.05 -12.22 -9.35
C GLU A 577 1.19 -11.32 -9.30
N ILE A 578 1.90 -11.26 -8.16
CA ILE A 578 3.21 -10.63 -8.10
C ILE A 578 4.00 -11.28 -9.23
N ILE A 579 4.30 -10.51 -10.29
CA ILE A 579 5.14 -11.02 -11.36
C ILE A 579 6.53 -11.02 -10.74
N PRO A 580 7.11 -12.19 -10.44
CA PRO A 580 8.34 -12.23 -9.69
C PRO A 580 9.44 -11.58 -10.51
N ASP A 581 10.27 -10.78 -9.85
CA ASP A 581 11.37 -10.12 -10.52
C ASP A 581 12.41 -11.15 -11.01
N PRO A 582 13.20 -10.82 -12.05
CA PRO A 582 14.18 -11.74 -12.60
C PRO A 582 15.21 -12.17 -11.55
N VAL A 583 15.48 -13.48 -11.51
CA VAL A 583 16.53 -14.08 -10.66
C VAL A 583 17.86 -13.33 -10.79
N VAL A 584 18.47 -13.01 -9.65
CA VAL A 584 19.73 -12.28 -9.57
C VAL A 584 20.87 -13.24 -9.27
N ILE A 585 21.98 -13.11 -10.00
CA ILE A 585 23.21 -13.86 -9.72
C ILE A 585 24.25 -12.90 -9.14
N ILE A 586 24.77 -13.22 -7.96
CA ILE A 586 25.69 -12.39 -7.19
C ILE A 586 27.08 -13.07 -7.15
N GLY A 587 28.14 -12.31 -7.49
CA GLY A 587 29.54 -12.77 -7.39
C GLY A 587 30.43 -12.46 -8.61
N GLU A 588 31.75 -12.57 -8.43
CA GLU A 588 32.76 -12.48 -9.51
C GLU A 588 33.78 -13.64 -9.41
N ASN A 589 34.14 -14.25 -10.54
CA ASN A 589 35.32 -15.10 -10.73
C ASN A 589 35.52 -16.26 -9.71
N GLU A 590 34.62 -17.25 -9.72
CA GLU A 590 34.75 -18.66 -9.24
C GLU A 590 33.66 -19.15 -8.26
N LYS A 591 32.82 -18.28 -7.70
CA LYS A 591 31.64 -18.65 -6.89
C LYS A 591 30.45 -17.73 -7.20
N GLU A 592 29.31 -18.30 -7.53
CA GLU A 592 28.06 -17.61 -7.89
C GLU A 592 27.00 -17.97 -6.84
N PHE A 593 26.30 -16.96 -6.35
CA PHE A 593 25.15 -17.08 -5.46
C PHE A 593 23.91 -16.72 -6.27
N VAL A 594 22.82 -17.44 -6.04
CA VAL A 594 21.54 -17.20 -6.70
C VAL A 594 20.62 -16.59 -5.66
N LEU A 595 19.98 -15.48 -5.99
CA LEU A 595 18.92 -14.90 -5.17
C LEU A 595 17.61 -15.02 -5.95
N ASN A 596 16.69 -15.83 -5.42
CA ASN A 596 15.35 -16.04 -5.95
C ASN A 596 14.27 -15.34 -5.12
N ALA A 597 14.56 -14.16 -4.60
CA ALA A 597 13.65 -13.33 -3.82
C ALA A 597 13.89 -11.84 -4.10
N HIS A 598 12.81 -11.07 -4.14
CA HIS A 598 12.81 -9.63 -4.27
C HIS A 598 11.67 -9.05 -3.43
N PHE A 599 12.00 -8.06 -2.60
CA PHE A 599 11.04 -7.48 -1.66
C PHE A 599 10.43 -6.19 -2.22
N THR A 600 9.13 -6.05 -2.06
CA THR A 600 8.40 -4.82 -2.40
C THR A 600 7.86 -4.17 -1.12
N GLU A 601 8.20 -2.91 -0.89
CA GLU A 601 7.64 -2.18 0.27
C GLU A 601 6.14 -1.91 0.04
N GLN A 602 5.31 -2.43 0.93
CA GLN A 602 3.85 -2.33 0.91
C GLN A 602 3.30 -1.60 2.15
N THR A 603 4.14 -0.86 2.88
CA THR A 603 3.80 -0.16 4.13
C THR A 603 2.49 0.66 4.03
N ASP A 604 2.37 1.52 3.01
CA ASP A 604 1.18 2.38 2.81
C ASP A 604 -0.09 1.60 2.49
N ARG A 605 0.03 0.48 1.76
CA ARG A 605 -1.09 -0.40 1.40
C ARG A 605 -1.54 -1.22 2.60
N SER A 606 -0.59 -1.70 3.40
CA SER A 606 -0.83 -2.57 4.53
C SER A 606 -1.62 -1.91 5.67
N GLY A 607 -1.63 -0.58 5.75
CA GLY A 607 -2.21 0.18 6.86
C GLY A 607 -1.30 0.31 8.10
N LEU A 608 -0.06 -0.21 8.03
CA LEU A 608 0.95 -0.09 9.08
C LEU A 608 1.66 1.28 9.08
N ASP A 609 1.54 2.07 8.01
CA ASP A 609 2.04 3.45 7.89
C ASP A 609 1.45 4.41 8.95
N GLN A 610 0.35 4.02 9.58
CA GLN A 610 -0.42 4.84 10.54
C GLN A 610 0.09 4.72 11.98
N ILE A 611 1.09 3.88 12.22
CA ILE A 611 1.61 3.62 13.56
C ILE A 611 2.46 4.80 14.02
N GLU A 612 1.87 5.63 14.88
CA GLU A 612 2.60 6.70 15.56
C GLU A 612 3.43 6.13 16.73
N LEU A 613 4.70 5.79 16.50
CA LEU A 613 5.63 5.34 17.56
C LEU A 613 6.05 6.45 18.54
N GLY A 614 5.58 7.68 18.37
CA GLY A 614 5.97 8.85 19.18
C GLY A 614 7.03 9.75 18.50
N GLN A 615 7.63 10.69 19.24
CA GLN A 615 8.67 11.57 18.68
C GLN A 615 9.94 10.76 18.39
N PRO A 616 10.43 10.72 17.14
CA PRO A 616 11.64 9.98 16.77
C PRO A 616 12.86 10.68 17.36
N LEU A 617 13.27 10.28 18.56
CA LEU A 617 14.50 10.75 19.19
C LEU A 617 15.66 9.89 18.67
N GLN A 618 16.54 10.52 17.89
CA GLN A 618 17.37 9.85 16.87
C GLN A 618 18.57 9.04 17.38
N PHE A 619 18.83 8.93 18.68
CA PHE A 619 20.11 8.36 19.17
C PHE A 619 20.02 7.36 20.32
N SER A 620 19.03 7.48 21.22
CA SER A 620 18.97 6.76 22.50
C SER A 620 17.61 6.07 22.73
N SER A 621 16.88 5.80 21.64
CA SER A 621 15.56 5.17 21.70
C SER A 621 15.68 3.65 21.78
N TYR A 622 14.97 3.03 22.72
CA TYR A 622 14.75 1.58 22.75
C TYR A 622 13.38 1.22 22.18
N GLY A 623 13.28 0.03 21.58
CA GLY A 623 12.12 -0.44 20.83
C GLY A 623 11.95 0.17 19.42
N PRO A 624 10.86 -0.15 18.71
CA PRO A 624 9.86 -1.15 19.13
C PRO A 624 10.37 -2.58 18.91
N GLY A 625 10.03 -3.48 19.83
CA GLY A 625 10.00 -4.93 19.53
C GLY A 625 8.76 -5.26 18.71
N ILE A 626 8.83 -6.28 17.85
CA ILE A 626 7.69 -6.74 17.03
C ILE A 626 7.52 -8.24 17.25
N ALA A 627 6.28 -8.67 17.46
CA ALA A 627 5.94 -10.07 17.62
C ALA A 627 4.77 -10.44 16.70
N ALA A 628 4.96 -11.48 15.89
CA ALA A 628 3.96 -11.98 14.94
C ALA A 628 3.43 -13.34 15.39
N GLU A 629 2.10 -13.50 15.45
CA GLU A 629 1.39 -14.76 15.76
C GLU A 629 -0.11 -14.62 15.43
N ASP A 630 -0.83 -15.72 15.20
CA ASP A 630 -2.29 -15.76 15.03
C ASP A 630 -2.99 -15.70 16.41
N CYS A 631 -3.52 -14.54 16.81
CA CYS A 631 -4.09 -14.37 18.15
C CYS A 631 -5.61 -14.59 18.24
N ASP A 632 -6.32 -14.73 17.12
CA ASP A 632 -7.76 -15.06 17.12
C ASP A 632 -8.10 -16.39 16.44
N GLY A 633 -7.07 -17.15 16.04
CA GLY A 633 -7.19 -18.50 15.51
C GLY A 633 -7.84 -18.55 14.14
N ASP A 634 -7.80 -17.45 13.36
CA ASP A 634 -8.41 -17.37 12.05
C ASP A 634 -7.50 -17.88 10.90
N GLY A 635 -6.26 -18.24 11.24
CA GLY A 635 -5.23 -18.73 10.35
C GLY A 635 -4.39 -17.64 9.70
N ARG A 636 -4.57 -16.36 10.07
CA ARG A 636 -3.78 -15.23 9.60
C ARG A 636 -2.87 -14.72 10.71
N ILE A 637 -1.65 -14.33 10.36
CA ILE A 637 -0.68 -13.87 11.34
C ILE A 637 -0.93 -12.41 11.67
N ASP A 638 -1.15 -12.12 12.96
CA ASP A 638 -1.36 -10.78 13.51
C ASP A 638 -0.06 -10.17 14.05
N LEU A 639 -0.11 -8.88 14.41
CA LEU A 639 1.07 -8.11 14.84
C LEU A 639 0.85 -7.44 16.20
N ALA A 640 1.69 -7.79 17.17
CA ALA A 640 1.90 -7.04 18.40
C ALA A 640 3.19 -6.21 18.30
N ILE A 641 3.10 -4.92 18.64
CA ILE A 641 4.21 -3.97 18.50
C ILE A 641 4.44 -3.30 19.85
N GLY A 642 5.69 -3.34 20.29
CA GLY A 642 6.16 -2.79 21.54
C GLY A 642 6.20 -1.26 21.51
N ALA A 643 6.67 -0.68 22.61
CA ALA A 643 6.76 0.75 22.75
C ALA A 643 8.14 1.24 22.32
N MET A 644 8.21 2.50 21.88
CA MET A 644 9.46 3.22 21.72
C MET A 644 9.61 4.27 22.82
N PHE A 645 10.76 4.32 23.49
CA PHE A 645 11.07 5.34 24.49
C PHE A 645 12.53 5.79 24.47
N ASP A 646 12.77 7.05 24.86
CA ASP A 646 14.10 7.66 24.91
C ASP A 646 14.74 7.51 26.30
N GLN A 647 15.77 6.67 26.38
CA GLN A 647 16.54 6.45 27.60
C GLN A 647 17.36 7.69 28.02
N GLU A 648 17.98 8.43 27.08
CA GLU A 648 18.78 9.63 27.40
C GLU A 648 17.88 10.78 27.91
N GLY A 649 16.67 10.87 27.37
CA GLY A 649 15.63 11.79 27.82
C GLY A 649 15.33 11.66 29.31
N TRP A 650 15.25 10.42 29.82
CA TRP A 650 15.09 10.14 31.26
C TRP A 650 16.30 10.58 32.09
N GLU A 651 17.52 10.41 31.59
CA GLU A 651 18.74 10.88 32.28
C GLU A 651 18.82 12.40 32.40
N THR A 652 18.22 13.13 31.45
CA THR A 652 18.35 14.59 31.33
C THR A 652 17.15 15.39 31.84
N ASP A 653 16.13 14.74 32.43
CA ASP A 653 14.85 15.35 32.85
C ASP A 653 14.13 16.10 31.70
N SER A 654 14.39 15.72 30.45
CA SER A 654 13.60 16.15 29.28
C SER A 654 12.28 15.36 29.28
N PRO A 655 11.15 15.93 28.81
CA PRO A 655 9.89 15.20 28.83
C PRO A 655 10.05 13.91 28.00
N PRO A 656 9.90 12.72 28.61
CA PRO A 656 10.00 11.48 27.84
C PRO A 656 8.84 11.39 26.85
N SER A 657 9.06 10.69 25.73
CA SER A 657 7.96 10.24 24.91
C SER A 657 7.11 9.26 25.73
N ASP A 658 5.78 9.44 25.69
CA ASP A 658 4.87 8.47 26.27
C ASP A 658 4.81 7.28 25.31
N GLY A 659 5.59 6.22 25.57
CA GLY A 659 5.55 4.99 24.77
C GLY A 659 4.17 4.33 24.80
N ARG A 660 3.82 3.62 23.73
CA ARG A 660 2.52 2.94 23.55
C ARG A 660 2.74 1.58 22.89
N MET A 661 1.95 0.58 23.28
CA MET A 661 1.87 -0.69 22.54
C MET A 661 0.82 -0.60 21.44
N HIS A 662 0.98 -1.40 20.40
CA HIS A 662 -0.01 -1.53 19.34
C HIS A 662 -0.36 -2.99 19.07
N MET A 663 -1.61 -3.23 18.67
CA MET A 663 -2.09 -4.52 18.20
C MET A 663 -2.80 -4.32 16.86
N TYR A 664 -2.39 -5.09 15.86
CA TYR A 664 -2.88 -5.01 14.50
C TYR A 664 -3.35 -6.38 14.06
N ARG A 665 -4.61 -6.45 13.61
CA ARG A 665 -5.20 -7.67 13.07
C ARG A 665 -4.99 -7.76 11.57
N ASN A 666 -4.50 -8.88 11.08
CA ASN A 666 -4.40 -9.16 9.66
C ASN A 666 -5.78 -9.51 9.10
N ILE A 667 -6.20 -8.79 8.07
CA ILE A 667 -7.51 -8.98 7.42
C ILE A 667 -7.41 -9.66 6.04
N GLY A 668 -6.20 -10.11 5.67
CA GLY A 668 -5.86 -10.71 4.39
C GLY A 668 -5.37 -9.71 3.35
N ASP A 669 -4.74 -10.26 2.31
CA ASP A 669 -4.11 -9.53 1.20
C ASP A 669 -3.07 -8.50 1.70
N ASN A 670 -2.24 -8.90 2.67
CA ASN A 670 -1.19 -8.05 3.26
C ASN A 670 -1.70 -6.75 3.90
N ARG A 671 -2.93 -6.76 4.44
CA ARG A 671 -3.54 -5.61 5.13
C ARG A 671 -3.82 -5.87 6.60
N PHE A 672 -3.64 -4.82 7.38
CA PHE A 672 -3.79 -4.82 8.82
C PHE A 672 -4.72 -3.70 9.31
N VAL A 673 -5.44 -3.95 10.40
CA VAL A 673 -6.31 -2.96 11.06
C VAL A 673 -5.91 -2.77 12.52
N ASP A 674 -5.84 -1.52 12.98
CA ASP A 674 -5.52 -1.20 14.39
C ASP A 674 -6.67 -1.66 15.30
N ILE A 675 -6.39 -2.63 16.17
CA ILE A 675 -7.30 -3.12 17.21
C ILE A 675 -6.80 -2.80 18.62
N THR A 676 -5.81 -1.91 18.78
CA THR A 676 -5.14 -1.61 20.06
C THR A 676 -6.11 -1.23 21.19
N GLU A 677 -7.10 -0.36 20.91
CA GLU A 677 -8.07 0.05 21.95
C GLU A 677 -8.99 -1.12 22.33
N ALA A 678 -9.35 -1.97 21.36
CA ALA A 678 -10.23 -3.11 21.57
C ALA A 678 -9.52 -4.28 22.26
N SER A 679 -8.21 -4.47 22.02
CA SER A 679 -7.43 -5.57 22.57
C SER A 679 -7.18 -5.43 24.07
N GLY A 680 -7.28 -4.22 24.62
CA GLY A 680 -7.05 -3.96 26.04
C GLY A 680 -5.57 -3.75 26.42
N LEU A 681 -4.67 -3.70 25.44
CA LEU A 681 -3.26 -3.39 25.67
C LEU A 681 -3.04 -1.93 26.12
N PRO A 682 -1.91 -1.62 26.81
CA PRO A 682 -1.63 -0.27 27.30
C PRO A 682 -1.49 0.78 26.19
N MET A 683 -2.35 1.79 26.23
CA MET A 683 -2.38 2.87 25.24
C MET A 683 -1.43 4.05 25.54
N ALA A 684 -0.74 4.07 26.69
CA ALA A 684 0.19 5.15 27.05
C ALA A 684 1.13 4.75 28.21
N ASN A 685 2.29 5.42 28.29
CA ASN A 685 3.34 5.22 29.30
C ASN A 685 3.89 3.78 29.35
N SER A 686 3.86 3.07 28.22
CA SER A 686 4.48 1.75 28.11
C SER A 686 5.98 1.88 27.89
N THR A 687 6.73 0.95 28.48
CA THR A 687 8.17 0.75 28.24
C THR A 687 8.42 -0.68 27.78
N SER A 688 7.46 -1.26 27.06
CA SER A 688 7.50 -2.63 26.55
C SER A 688 8.53 -2.73 25.43
N VAL A 689 9.66 -3.38 25.70
CA VAL A 689 10.72 -3.59 24.70
C VAL A 689 10.63 -4.99 24.14
N GLY A 690 10.56 -6.01 25.01
CA GLY A 690 10.52 -7.41 24.64
C GLY A 690 9.10 -7.96 24.55
N LEU A 691 8.76 -8.59 23.42
CA LEU A 691 7.49 -9.27 23.20
C LEU A 691 7.73 -10.75 22.88
N THR A 692 6.96 -11.65 23.48
CA THR A 692 7.05 -13.09 23.21
C THR A 692 5.70 -13.76 23.39
N TRP A 693 5.23 -14.42 22.34
CA TRP A 693 4.01 -15.23 22.35
C TRP A 693 4.28 -16.61 22.95
N ALA A 694 3.42 -17.10 23.85
CA ALA A 694 3.47 -18.46 24.38
C ALA A 694 2.11 -18.86 24.97
N ASP A 695 1.66 -20.10 24.75
CA ASP A 695 0.51 -20.68 25.47
C ASP A 695 0.99 -21.21 26.83
N TYR A 696 0.94 -20.34 27.86
CA TYR A 696 1.52 -20.66 29.17
C TYR A 696 0.61 -21.51 30.05
N ASP A 697 -0.71 -21.52 29.79
CA ASP A 697 -1.70 -22.25 30.57
C ASP A 697 -2.34 -23.45 29.85
N SER A 698 -1.86 -23.76 28.64
CA SER A 698 -2.27 -24.87 27.79
C SER A 698 -3.77 -24.83 27.45
N ASP A 699 -4.31 -23.63 27.27
CA ASP A 699 -5.72 -23.43 26.89
C ASP A 699 -5.95 -23.35 25.37
N GLY A 700 -4.87 -23.30 24.59
CA GLY A 700 -4.88 -23.29 23.13
C GLY A 700 -4.89 -21.89 22.51
N ASP A 701 -4.91 -20.83 23.31
CA ASP A 701 -4.78 -19.45 22.84
C ASP A 701 -3.35 -18.94 23.09
N MET A 702 -2.74 -18.25 22.11
CA MET A 702 -1.40 -17.69 22.32
C MET A 702 -1.46 -16.45 23.22
N ASP A 703 -0.73 -16.47 24.33
CA ASP A 703 -0.63 -15.36 25.28
C ASP A 703 0.61 -14.51 25.05
N LEU A 704 0.55 -13.23 25.41
CA LEU A 704 1.63 -12.29 25.16
C LEU A 704 2.37 -11.93 26.45
N HIS A 705 3.59 -12.46 26.60
CA HIS A 705 4.52 -11.98 27.63
C HIS A 705 5.20 -10.67 27.17
N VAL A 706 5.24 -9.69 28.07
CA VAL A 706 5.77 -8.35 27.82
C VAL A 706 6.84 -7.98 28.85
N ALA A 707 8.07 -7.84 28.37
CA ALA A 707 9.19 -7.34 29.14
C ALA A 707 9.16 -5.81 29.20
N ASN A 708 8.96 -5.27 30.40
CA ASN A 708 8.91 -3.83 30.63
C ASN A 708 10.24 -3.31 31.19
N PHE A 709 10.80 -2.30 30.53
CA PHE A 709 12.08 -1.75 30.93
C PHE A 709 12.00 -0.84 32.16
N GLY A 710 11.01 0.06 32.23
CA GLY A 710 10.89 1.06 33.31
C GLY A 710 11.89 2.22 33.19
N ASN A 711 11.90 3.12 34.17
CA ASN A 711 12.66 4.38 34.10
C ASN A 711 14.07 4.22 34.70
N VAL A 712 15.10 4.65 33.97
CA VAL A 712 16.50 4.56 34.40
C VAL A 712 17.10 5.93 34.69
N THR A 713 17.46 6.18 35.96
CA THR A 713 18.46 7.21 36.30
C THR A 713 19.43 6.71 37.37
N LEU A 714 20.72 6.57 37.04
CA LEU A 714 21.75 6.13 38.01
C LEU A 714 21.87 7.05 39.24
N THR A 715 21.42 8.31 39.17
CA THR A 715 21.47 9.28 40.28
C THR A 715 20.32 9.19 41.28
N ARG A 716 19.16 8.64 40.89
CA ARG A 716 17.94 8.59 41.70
C ARG A 716 17.65 7.21 42.27
N ASN A 717 18.35 6.19 41.76
CA ASN A 717 18.15 4.80 42.15
C ASN A 717 16.70 4.34 41.86
N ASP A 718 16.22 4.73 40.69
CA ASP A 718 14.94 4.32 40.14
C ASP A 718 14.93 2.79 39.90
N THR A 719 13.72 2.22 39.84
CA THR A 719 13.47 0.79 39.66
C THR A 719 12.88 0.54 38.29
N GLY A 720 13.04 -0.68 37.79
CA GLY A 720 12.36 -1.13 36.58
C GLY A 720 10.84 -1.14 36.75
N SER A 721 10.15 -1.45 35.66
CA SER A 721 8.70 -1.59 35.63
C SER A 721 8.34 -3.08 35.72
N PRO A 722 7.23 -3.46 36.39
CA PRO A 722 6.81 -4.85 36.39
C PRO A 722 6.58 -5.37 34.97
N ASN A 723 7.05 -6.58 34.68
CA ASN A 723 6.65 -7.31 33.47
C ASN A 723 5.14 -7.61 33.49
N ALA A 724 4.57 -7.83 32.30
CA ALA A 724 3.17 -8.20 32.13
C ALA A 724 3.07 -9.54 31.39
N LEU A 725 1.95 -10.22 31.60
CA LEU A 725 1.56 -11.42 30.86
C LEU A 725 0.09 -11.27 30.53
N TYR A 726 -0.17 -11.05 29.26
CA TYR A 726 -1.50 -10.79 28.73
C TYR A 726 -2.12 -12.12 28.32
N GLN A 727 -2.99 -12.65 29.17
CA GLN A 727 -3.80 -13.82 28.84
C GLN A 727 -4.80 -13.44 27.75
N ASN A 728 -4.78 -14.17 26.64
CA ASN A 728 -5.69 -14.03 25.52
C ASN A 728 -7.03 -14.69 25.84
N ASN A 729 -8.13 -14.16 25.29
CA ASN A 729 -9.47 -14.74 25.42
C ASN A 729 -9.93 -15.45 24.14
N GLY A 730 -9.00 -15.74 23.22
CA GLY A 730 -9.23 -16.38 21.92
C GLY A 730 -9.78 -15.45 20.83
N ASP A 731 -9.69 -14.12 21.02
CA ASP A 731 -10.17 -13.12 20.06
C ASP A 731 -9.28 -11.87 19.98
N CYS A 732 -8.00 -12.01 20.35
CA CYS A 732 -7.03 -10.94 20.53
C CYS A 732 -7.44 -9.88 21.56
N THR A 733 -8.27 -10.24 22.55
CA THR A 733 -8.51 -9.41 23.73
C THR A 733 -7.78 -9.98 24.93
N PHE A 734 -7.17 -9.09 25.72
CA PHE A 734 -6.17 -9.47 26.70
C PHE A 734 -6.52 -9.04 28.12
N VAL A 735 -6.08 -9.84 29.09
CA VAL A 735 -6.09 -9.51 30.53
C VAL A 735 -4.68 -9.72 31.09
N ASP A 736 -4.12 -8.69 31.74
CA ASP A 736 -2.85 -8.84 32.45
C ASP A 736 -3.03 -9.70 33.71
N VAL A 737 -2.31 -10.82 33.77
CA VAL A 737 -2.32 -11.82 34.85
C VAL A 737 -0.95 -12.00 35.52
N ALA A 738 0.07 -11.23 35.13
CA ALA A 738 1.43 -11.40 35.65
C ALA A 738 1.54 -11.41 37.20
N PRO A 739 0.85 -10.53 37.95
CA PRO A 739 0.87 -10.55 39.41
C PRO A 739 0.22 -11.79 40.03
N GLU A 740 -0.81 -12.34 39.37
CA GLU A 740 -1.53 -13.53 39.82
C GLU A 740 -0.70 -14.80 39.64
N VAL A 741 0.06 -14.88 38.54
CA VAL A 741 0.88 -16.05 38.21
C VAL A 741 2.31 -15.95 38.75
N GLY A 742 2.77 -14.76 39.15
CA GLY A 742 4.01 -14.55 39.92
C GLY A 742 5.25 -14.17 39.11
N ILE A 743 5.07 -13.52 37.94
CA ILE A 743 6.18 -13.13 37.04
C ILE A 743 6.32 -11.61 36.84
N ASP A 744 5.59 -10.80 37.62
CA ASP A 744 5.58 -9.32 37.60
C ASP A 744 6.85 -8.67 38.23
N ASN A 745 8.01 -9.27 37.99
CA ASN A 745 9.29 -8.79 38.52
C ASN A 745 9.61 -7.36 38.01
N GLN A 746 10.21 -6.55 38.87
CA GLN A 746 10.43 -5.11 38.64
C GLN A 746 11.87 -4.79 38.19
N GLY A 747 12.48 -5.70 37.43
CA GLY A 747 13.79 -5.47 36.80
C GLY A 747 13.69 -4.57 35.58
N HIS A 748 14.82 -4.13 35.04
CA HIS A 748 14.87 -3.49 33.73
C HIS A 748 14.88 -4.57 32.65
N SER A 749 13.71 -5.16 32.42
CA SER A 749 13.56 -6.35 31.59
C SER A 749 13.69 -6.01 30.10
N SER A 750 14.44 -6.86 29.41
CA SER A 750 14.69 -6.78 27.96
C SER A 750 13.85 -7.78 27.19
N LYS A 751 13.80 -9.04 27.64
CA LYS A 751 13.09 -10.14 26.97
C LYS A 751 12.78 -11.29 27.93
N GLY A 752 11.71 -12.04 27.63
CA GLY A 752 11.43 -13.35 28.22
C GLY A 752 11.46 -14.42 27.13
N ILE A 753 11.93 -15.62 27.44
CA ILE A 753 11.89 -16.78 26.52
C ILE A 753 11.28 -17.97 27.23
N PHE A 754 10.55 -18.80 26.48
CA PHE A 754 9.84 -19.96 27.01
C PHE A 754 10.40 -21.27 26.47
N ALA A 755 10.45 -22.29 27.33
CA ALA A 755 10.78 -23.67 26.98
C ALA A 755 10.28 -24.61 28.08
N ASP A 756 9.95 -25.85 27.76
CA ASP A 756 9.77 -26.92 28.75
C ASP A 756 11.16 -27.54 29.02
N PHE A 757 11.99 -26.93 29.86
CA PHE A 757 13.40 -27.35 30.00
C PHE A 757 13.60 -28.59 30.89
N ASP A 758 12.58 -28.95 31.68
CA ASP A 758 12.63 -30.10 32.57
C ASP A 758 11.69 -31.26 32.17
N HIS A 759 11.07 -31.12 31.00
CA HIS A 759 10.23 -32.11 30.33
C HIS A 759 9.03 -32.54 31.20
N ASP A 760 8.50 -31.63 32.00
CA ASP A 760 7.27 -31.86 32.76
C ASP A 760 6.00 -31.53 31.94
N GLY A 761 6.18 -30.88 30.80
CA GLY A 761 5.17 -30.53 29.81
C GLY A 761 4.43 -29.24 30.12
N ASP A 762 5.02 -28.36 30.92
CA ASP A 762 4.62 -26.98 31.14
C ASP A 762 5.72 -26.03 30.59
N LEU A 763 5.36 -24.91 29.96
CA LEU A 763 6.35 -23.94 29.47
C LEU A 763 6.88 -23.11 30.65
N ASP A 764 8.17 -23.19 30.88
CA ASP A 764 8.92 -22.40 31.85
C ASP A 764 9.40 -21.08 31.25
N LEU A 765 9.68 -20.09 32.09
CA LEU A 765 10.06 -18.74 31.66
C LEU A 765 11.45 -18.36 32.16
N TYR A 766 12.34 -17.97 31.23
CA TYR A 766 13.55 -17.24 31.57
C TYR A 766 13.37 -15.73 31.30
N SER A 767 13.22 -14.96 32.39
CA SER A 767 13.08 -13.50 32.35
C SER A 767 14.45 -12.83 32.44
N MET A 768 14.86 -12.16 31.37
CA MET A 768 16.14 -11.48 31.27
C MET A 768 16.02 -9.99 31.59
N ASN A 769 17.03 -9.48 32.29
CA ASN A 769 17.17 -8.07 32.59
C ASN A 769 18.43 -7.52 31.92
N PHE A 770 18.25 -6.41 31.20
CA PHE A 770 19.39 -5.65 30.69
C PHE A 770 20.05 -4.86 31.82
N GLY A 771 19.29 -4.39 32.81
CA GLY A 771 19.80 -3.55 33.89
C GLY A 771 19.82 -2.07 33.52
N GLN A 772 20.80 -1.32 34.03
CA GLN A 772 20.86 0.14 33.90
C GLN A 772 22.14 0.60 33.21
N VAL A 773 22.03 1.41 32.15
CA VAL A 773 23.14 2.12 31.53
C VAL A 773 22.99 3.62 31.79
N SER A 774 24.09 4.32 32.06
CA SER A 774 24.16 5.77 31.94
C SER A 774 25.30 6.18 31.02
N GLU A 775 24.92 6.76 29.90
CA GLU A 775 25.87 7.32 28.95
C GLU A 775 26.53 8.59 29.51
N ALA A 776 25.77 9.42 30.25
CA ALA A 776 26.28 10.63 30.85
C ALA A 776 27.36 10.37 31.91
N GLN A 777 27.22 9.28 32.67
CA GLN A 777 28.17 8.88 33.71
C GLN A 777 29.22 7.89 33.22
N MET A 778 29.04 7.34 32.02
CA MET A 778 29.82 6.21 31.53
C MET A 778 29.85 5.10 32.59
N ALA A 779 28.68 4.63 33.02
CA ALA A 779 28.56 3.56 34.01
C ALA A 779 27.37 2.63 33.71
N ILE A 780 27.47 1.38 34.16
CA ILE A 780 26.41 0.37 34.07
C ILE A 780 26.12 -0.26 35.44
N LYS A 781 24.93 -0.82 35.63
CA LYS A 781 24.56 -1.72 36.72
C LYS A 781 23.80 -2.92 36.16
N GLU A 782 24.30 -4.11 36.45
CA GLU A 782 23.57 -5.35 36.15
C GLU A 782 22.36 -5.50 37.09
N ASP A 783 21.27 -6.07 36.55
CA ASP A 783 20.13 -6.57 37.30
C ASP A 783 20.07 -8.09 37.11
N THR A 784 19.69 -8.84 38.14
CA THR A 784 19.68 -10.32 38.07
C THR A 784 18.59 -10.85 37.14
N ASN A 785 18.90 -11.87 36.34
CA ASN A 785 17.89 -12.65 35.60
C ASN A 785 17.15 -13.63 36.51
N ILE A 786 15.96 -14.06 36.10
CA ILE A 786 15.14 -15.03 36.84
C ILE A 786 14.70 -16.17 35.92
N LEU A 787 14.98 -17.41 36.33
CA LEU A 787 14.37 -18.61 35.76
C LEU A 787 13.18 -18.99 36.62
N TYR A 788 12.02 -19.15 36.01
CA TYR A 788 10.78 -19.57 36.63
C TYR A 788 10.37 -20.93 36.13
N ARG A 789 9.93 -21.80 37.06
CA ARG A 789 9.26 -23.05 36.74
C ARG A 789 7.75 -22.88 36.73
N ASN A 790 7.07 -23.31 35.70
CA ASN A 790 5.61 -23.38 35.65
C ASN A 790 5.12 -24.64 36.39
N LEU A 791 4.05 -24.50 37.17
CA LEU A 791 3.51 -25.58 38.01
C LEU A 791 2.11 -26.03 37.55
N LEU A 792 1.77 -25.82 36.28
CA LEU A 792 0.44 -26.06 35.74
C LEU A 792 -0.01 -27.52 35.96
N ARG A 793 0.77 -28.51 35.53
CA ARG A 793 0.46 -29.94 35.68
C ARG A 793 0.57 -30.41 37.13
N GLU A 794 1.49 -29.86 37.92
CA GLU A 794 1.64 -30.24 39.33
C GLU A 794 0.48 -29.72 40.19
N SER A 795 0.11 -28.46 40.02
CA SER A 795 -0.81 -27.73 40.90
C SER A 795 -2.23 -27.61 40.35
N GLY A 796 -2.41 -27.76 39.03
CA GLY A 796 -3.65 -27.52 38.30
C GLY A 796 -3.92 -26.05 37.97
N ALA A 797 -2.92 -25.17 38.13
CA ALA A 797 -2.96 -23.76 37.77
C ALA A 797 -1.57 -23.31 37.30
N ALA A 798 -1.50 -22.53 36.21
CA ALA A 798 -0.24 -22.00 35.68
C ALA A 798 0.33 -20.91 36.58
N THR A 799 0.99 -21.33 37.66
CA THR A 799 1.70 -20.44 38.59
C THR A 799 3.18 -20.69 38.50
N PHE A 800 3.97 -19.62 38.46
CA PHE A 800 5.41 -19.66 38.28
C PHE A 800 6.15 -19.57 39.62
N GLU A 801 7.11 -20.46 39.84
CA GLU A 801 8.02 -20.45 40.99
C GLU A 801 9.44 -20.03 40.54
N PRO A 802 10.07 -19.02 41.17
CA PRO A 802 11.45 -18.67 40.84
C PRO A 802 12.42 -19.76 41.32
N ILE A 803 13.21 -20.31 40.40
CA ILE A 803 14.10 -21.45 40.65
C ILE A 803 15.56 -21.18 40.27
N THR A 804 15.95 -19.95 39.89
CA THR A 804 17.31 -19.60 39.43
C THR A 804 18.43 -20.24 40.25
N ILE A 805 18.36 -20.16 41.59
CA ILE A 805 19.38 -20.72 42.49
C ILE A 805 19.31 -22.26 42.51
N ALA A 806 18.10 -22.83 42.57
CA ALA A 806 17.87 -24.26 42.63
C ALA A 806 18.30 -24.96 41.33
N ALA A 807 18.13 -24.29 40.19
CA ALA A 807 18.50 -24.73 38.86
C ALA A 807 20.00 -24.56 38.53
N GLY A 808 20.85 -24.23 39.51
CA GLY A 808 22.30 -24.15 39.28
C GLY A 808 22.86 -22.74 39.08
N ASN A 809 22.07 -21.69 39.36
CA ASN A 809 22.42 -20.27 39.18
C ASN A 809 22.57 -19.86 37.71
N VAL A 810 21.49 -20.05 36.96
CA VAL A 810 21.38 -19.62 35.55
C VAL A 810 21.23 -18.10 35.48
N VAL A 811 22.33 -17.37 35.29
CA VAL A 811 22.36 -15.90 35.30
C VAL A 811 23.27 -15.40 34.18
N GLY A 812 23.00 -14.21 33.66
CA GLY A 812 23.85 -13.56 32.66
C GLY A 812 25.10 -12.87 33.23
N GLY A 813 25.34 -12.94 34.55
CA GLY A 813 26.35 -12.14 35.26
C GLY A 813 26.80 -12.73 36.60
N GLY A 814 27.34 -11.87 37.47
CA GLY A 814 27.95 -12.29 38.75
C GLY A 814 27.01 -12.24 39.95
N LEU A 815 25.77 -11.82 39.76
CA LEU A 815 24.76 -11.64 40.82
C LEU A 815 23.67 -12.70 40.74
N TYR A 816 23.04 -12.96 41.88
CA TYR A 816 21.95 -13.91 42.03
C TYR A 816 20.72 -13.23 42.65
N PRO A 817 19.49 -13.56 42.20
CA PRO A 817 18.27 -13.07 42.83
C PRO A 817 18.08 -13.69 44.23
N SER A 818 17.04 -13.29 44.96
CA SER A 818 16.65 -14.01 46.19
C SER A 818 16.05 -15.39 45.89
N GLU A 819 15.88 -16.23 46.92
CA GLU A 819 15.13 -17.51 46.79
C GLU A 819 13.66 -17.28 46.39
N GLU A 820 13.11 -16.09 46.72
CA GLU A 820 11.76 -15.67 46.33
C GLU A 820 11.71 -14.90 45.00
N GLY A 821 12.80 -14.85 44.22
CA GLY A 821 12.82 -14.16 42.92
C GLY A 821 12.90 -12.63 43.00
N GLU A 822 13.30 -12.05 44.13
CA GLU A 822 13.53 -10.59 44.21
C GLU A 822 14.79 -10.21 43.43
N ILE A 823 14.66 -9.24 42.52
CA ILE A 823 15.76 -8.70 41.71
C ILE A 823 16.82 -8.03 42.59
N TYR A 824 18.08 -8.36 42.37
CA TYR A 824 19.20 -7.67 42.98
C TYR A 824 19.96 -6.83 41.95
N THR A 825 20.03 -5.52 42.21
CA THR A 825 20.79 -4.58 41.39
C THR A 825 22.23 -4.45 41.88
N GLY A 826 23.18 -4.57 40.96
CA GLY A 826 24.60 -4.42 41.20
C GLY A 826 25.06 -3.02 41.61
N VAL A 827 26.35 -2.92 41.94
CA VAL A 827 26.99 -1.60 42.15
C VAL A 827 27.39 -1.01 40.80
N PRO A 828 27.31 0.34 40.62
CA PRO A 828 27.72 0.96 39.36
C PRO A 828 29.18 0.63 39.03
N THR A 829 29.39 0.12 37.82
CA THR A 829 30.71 -0.15 37.26
C THR A 829 30.98 0.83 36.13
N SER A 830 32.17 1.45 36.12
CA SER A 830 32.53 2.39 35.05
C SER A 830 32.79 1.65 33.75
N ILE A 831 32.23 2.16 32.67
CA ILE A 831 32.54 1.80 31.29
C ILE A 831 33.51 2.83 30.72
N ALA A 832 34.47 2.40 29.90
CA ALA A 832 35.50 3.27 29.35
C ALA A 832 35.56 3.17 27.83
N LEU A 833 35.53 4.33 27.16
CA LEU A 833 35.76 4.44 25.72
C LEU A 833 37.24 4.19 25.43
N THR A 834 37.58 3.13 24.68
CA THR A 834 38.98 2.84 24.32
C THR A 834 39.42 3.47 23.00
N ALA A 835 38.50 4.01 22.17
CA ALA A 835 38.82 4.79 20.98
C ALA A 835 37.68 5.78 20.57
N PRO A 836 38.00 6.97 20.01
CA PRO A 836 37.01 7.99 19.63
C PRO A 836 36.25 7.72 18.30
N GLU A 837 36.57 6.64 17.60
CA GLU A 837 36.01 6.31 16.27
C GLU A 837 35.00 5.16 16.31
N ASN A 838 34.79 4.54 17.48
CA ASN A 838 33.91 3.38 17.69
C ASN A 838 33.51 3.27 19.18
N PRO A 839 32.40 3.88 19.61
CA PRO A 839 32.06 3.97 21.03
C PRO A 839 31.75 2.64 21.75
N SER A 840 31.20 1.61 21.10
CA SER A 840 30.86 0.35 21.82
C SER A 840 31.61 -0.90 21.42
N ALA A 841 32.38 -0.92 20.32
CA ALA A 841 33.19 -2.11 20.05
C ALA A 841 34.24 -2.39 21.12
N GLN A 842 34.47 -1.50 22.09
CA GLN A 842 35.32 -1.76 23.25
C GLN A 842 34.93 -0.89 24.45
N MET A 843 33.70 -1.01 24.94
CA MET A 843 33.39 -0.59 26.30
C MET A 843 34.04 -1.58 27.26
N ALA A 844 35.26 -1.26 27.70
CA ALA A 844 35.99 -2.15 28.59
C ALA A 844 35.28 -2.23 29.95
N VAL A 845 34.69 -3.37 30.23
CA VAL A 845 34.04 -3.72 31.51
C VAL A 845 34.91 -4.72 32.25
N HIS A 846 34.68 -4.84 33.56
CA HIS A 846 35.42 -5.84 34.36
C HIS A 846 35.18 -7.27 33.85
N SER A 847 34.01 -7.56 33.26
CA SER A 847 33.65 -8.88 32.73
C SER A 847 34.46 -9.31 31.51
N ASP A 848 35.08 -8.39 30.75
CA ASP A 848 36.01 -8.73 29.65
C ASP A 848 37.22 -9.53 30.12
N PHE A 849 37.52 -9.44 31.43
CA PHE A 849 38.61 -10.15 32.09
C PHE A 849 38.10 -11.20 33.08
N ASP A 850 36.82 -11.55 33.02
CA ASP A 850 36.26 -12.58 33.87
C ASP A 850 36.85 -13.94 33.52
N SER A 851 37.55 -14.54 34.49
CA SER A 851 38.16 -15.86 34.34
C SER A 851 37.16 -17.01 34.46
N GLU A 852 35.91 -16.72 34.84
CA GLU A 852 34.88 -17.71 35.10
C GLU A 852 33.75 -17.72 34.06
N GLY A 853 33.75 -16.80 33.08
CA GLY A 853 32.76 -16.78 32.00
C GLY A 853 31.32 -16.51 32.47
N ASN A 854 31.13 -15.70 33.50
CA ASN A 854 29.80 -15.38 34.03
C ASN A 854 29.00 -14.40 33.17
N GLY A 855 29.65 -13.67 32.26
CA GLY A 855 29.05 -12.55 31.54
C GLY A 855 28.99 -11.27 32.36
N SER A 856 28.39 -10.22 31.77
CA SER A 856 28.29 -8.88 32.38
C SER A 856 27.07 -8.69 33.29
N GLY A 857 26.06 -9.54 33.14
CA GLY A 857 24.72 -9.37 33.72
C GLY A 857 23.82 -8.38 32.99
N MET A 858 24.22 -7.93 31.79
CA MET A 858 23.41 -7.04 30.95
C MET A 858 22.79 -7.85 29.79
N SER A 859 21.71 -8.58 30.03
CA SER A 859 21.18 -9.55 29.04
C SER A 859 20.13 -8.91 28.12
N TRP A 860 20.26 -9.11 26.79
CA TRP A 860 19.25 -8.65 25.80
C TRP A 860 18.42 -9.78 25.22
N ALA A 861 19.05 -10.92 24.95
CA ALA A 861 18.41 -12.08 24.35
C ALA A 861 18.98 -13.37 24.93
N GLY A 862 18.28 -14.46 24.67
CA GLY A 862 18.70 -15.80 25.05
C GLY A 862 18.09 -16.82 24.12
N LEU A 863 18.60 -18.04 24.20
CA LEU A 863 18.17 -19.15 23.39
C LEU A 863 18.14 -20.42 24.24
N PHE A 864 16.95 -21.02 24.38
CA PHE A 864 16.80 -22.38 24.89
C PHE A 864 16.85 -23.37 23.73
N HIS A 865 17.78 -24.32 23.78
CA HIS A 865 17.85 -25.41 22.83
C HIS A 865 18.78 -26.53 23.33
N ASP A 866 18.55 -27.78 22.95
CA ASP A 866 19.49 -28.90 23.17
C ASP A 866 20.72 -28.77 22.26
N MET A 867 21.73 -28.03 22.71
CA MET A 867 22.89 -27.67 21.90
C MET A 867 23.91 -28.81 21.79
N ASP A 868 23.92 -29.80 22.68
CA ASP A 868 24.85 -30.93 22.62
C ASP A 868 24.19 -32.28 22.25
N SER A 869 22.90 -32.24 21.88
CA SER A 869 22.09 -33.39 21.47
C SER A 869 22.02 -34.48 22.55
N ASP A 870 22.00 -34.09 23.82
CA ASP A 870 21.87 -35.00 24.95
C ASP A 870 20.42 -35.23 25.41
N GLY A 871 19.48 -34.51 24.78
CA GLY A 871 18.04 -34.58 24.99
C GLY A 871 17.52 -33.62 26.05
N TRP A 872 18.31 -32.66 26.53
CA TRP A 872 17.90 -31.64 27.50
C TRP A 872 18.25 -30.24 27.01
N GLU A 873 17.37 -29.28 27.29
CA GLU A 873 17.55 -27.90 26.84
C GLU A 873 18.72 -27.25 27.57
N ASP A 874 19.63 -26.69 26.79
CA ASP A 874 20.67 -25.78 27.23
C ASP A 874 20.21 -24.33 27.08
N ILE A 875 20.92 -23.39 27.71
CA ILE A 875 20.66 -21.96 27.56
C ILE A 875 21.91 -21.16 27.27
N PHE A 876 21.86 -20.43 26.16
CA PHE A 876 22.81 -19.38 25.82
C PHE A 876 22.22 -18.00 26.13
N ILE A 877 22.99 -17.13 26.76
CA ILE A 877 22.54 -15.80 27.19
C ILE A 877 23.38 -14.74 26.49
N ALA A 878 22.79 -14.06 25.50
CA ALA A 878 23.42 -12.95 24.80
C ALA A 878 23.53 -11.75 25.75
N SER A 879 24.75 -11.53 26.23
CA SER A 879 25.07 -10.48 27.20
C SER A 879 25.77 -9.32 26.50
N ASP A 880 25.27 -8.12 26.75
CA ASP A 880 25.90 -6.89 26.32
C ASP A 880 27.18 -6.67 27.14
N PHE A 881 28.30 -6.43 26.45
CA PHE A 881 29.65 -6.37 26.99
C PHE A 881 30.18 -7.68 27.61
N GLY A 882 31.43 -8.04 27.32
CA GLY A 882 32.07 -9.25 27.85
C GLY A 882 31.62 -10.54 27.17
N PHE A 883 31.67 -11.66 27.89
CA PHE A 883 31.32 -12.97 27.35
C PHE A 883 29.81 -13.23 27.45
N SER A 884 29.25 -13.92 26.46
CA SER A 884 27.87 -14.43 26.55
C SER A 884 27.90 -15.82 27.20
N PRO A 885 27.25 -16.02 28.36
CA PRO A 885 27.28 -17.30 29.07
C PRO A 885 26.53 -18.41 28.34
N MET A 886 27.10 -19.61 28.43
CA MET A 886 26.47 -20.88 28.06
C MET A 886 26.32 -21.77 29.29
N TYR A 887 25.13 -22.36 29.43
CA TYR A 887 24.74 -23.26 30.51
C TYR A 887 24.14 -24.53 29.93
N ARG A 888 24.68 -25.67 30.33
CA ARG A 888 24.20 -26.97 29.91
C ARG A 888 23.14 -27.53 30.85
N GLY A 889 22.00 -27.95 30.32
CA GLY A 889 20.90 -28.60 31.02
C GLY A 889 21.22 -30.03 31.47
N SER A 890 20.28 -30.63 32.21
CA SER A 890 20.34 -32.05 32.54
C SER A 890 18.97 -32.55 32.97
N GLU A 891 18.77 -33.88 32.96
CA GLU A 891 17.57 -34.58 33.46
C GLU A 891 17.11 -34.17 34.87
N SER A 892 18.00 -33.57 35.67
CA SER A 892 17.64 -33.10 37.01
C SER A 892 17.04 -31.69 37.06
N GLY A 893 16.92 -31.00 35.92
CA GLY A 893 16.55 -29.58 35.84
C GLY A 893 17.62 -28.65 36.42
N ILE A 894 18.87 -29.14 36.53
CA ILE A 894 20.02 -28.38 37.03
C ILE A 894 20.95 -28.09 35.87
N PHE A 895 21.32 -26.82 35.74
CA PHE A 895 22.25 -26.33 34.75
C PHE A 895 23.68 -26.26 35.27
N GLU A 896 24.63 -26.63 34.42
CA GLU A 896 26.08 -26.45 34.63
C GLU A 896 26.61 -25.40 33.67
N LYS A 897 27.26 -24.36 34.16
CA LYS A 897 27.87 -23.35 33.30
C LYS A 897 29.10 -23.91 32.57
N THR A 898 29.08 -23.89 31.24
CA THR A 898 30.11 -24.49 30.37
C THR A 898 30.75 -23.53 29.38
N THR A 899 30.42 -22.24 29.46
CA THR A 899 30.88 -21.14 28.57
C THR A 899 32.27 -21.33 27.94
N PHE A 900 33.34 -21.39 28.73
CA PHE A 900 34.70 -21.56 28.20
C PHE A 900 35.09 -23.01 27.90
N GLU A 901 34.40 -23.98 28.49
CA GLU A 901 34.62 -25.40 28.20
C GLU A 901 34.15 -25.75 26.79
N ASP A 902 33.05 -25.13 26.35
CA ASP A 902 32.41 -25.39 25.05
C ASP A 902 32.93 -24.48 23.93
N GLY A 903 33.74 -23.45 24.26
CA GLY A 903 34.50 -22.66 23.26
C GLY A 903 34.07 -21.20 23.10
N PHE A 904 33.08 -20.72 23.86
CA PHE A 904 32.59 -19.33 23.83
C PHE A 904 33.57 -18.36 24.53
N ILE A 905 34.75 -18.16 23.93
CA ILE A 905 35.88 -17.43 24.51
C ILE A 905 36.07 -16.02 23.96
N TYR A 906 35.19 -15.54 23.10
CA TYR A 906 35.28 -14.21 22.51
C TYR A 906 34.34 -13.24 23.24
N PRO A 907 34.87 -12.11 23.76
CA PRO A 907 34.02 -11.08 24.33
C PRO A 907 33.39 -10.23 23.21
N GLY A 908 32.15 -9.80 23.41
CA GLY A 908 31.37 -9.01 22.46
C GLY A 908 30.27 -8.20 23.16
N THR A 909 29.26 -7.81 22.39
CA THR A 909 28.06 -7.08 22.82
C THR A 909 26.84 -7.85 22.31
N GLY A 910 26.59 -9.04 22.87
CA GLY A 910 25.52 -9.91 22.38
C GLY A 910 24.15 -9.25 22.59
N MET A 911 23.43 -8.96 21.50
CA MET A 911 22.12 -8.31 21.55
C MET A 911 20.99 -9.24 21.12
N GLY A 912 21.15 -9.95 20.01
CA GLY A 912 20.20 -10.92 19.46
C GLY A 912 20.89 -12.25 19.19
N VAL A 913 20.14 -13.35 19.28
CA VAL A 913 20.65 -14.72 19.06
C VAL A 913 19.59 -15.61 18.42
N HIS A 914 20.00 -16.46 17.48
CA HIS A 914 19.15 -17.45 16.80
C HIS A 914 19.97 -18.70 16.44
N ALA A 915 19.29 -19.84 16.27
CA ALA A 915 19.91 -21.09 15.84
C ALA A 915 19.33 -21.63 14.52
N GLY A 916 20.16 -22.33 13.75
CA GLY A 916 19.83 -22.88 12.44
C GLY A 916 21.03 -23.62 11.85
N ASP A 917 20.81 -24.69 11.09
CA ASP A 917 21.86 -25.47 10.43
C ASP A 917 22.16 -24.88 9.05
N ILE A 918 23.30 -24.21 8.90
CA ILE A 918 23.64 -23.46 7.67
C ILE A 918 24.44 -24.26 6.65
N GLU A 919 24.86 -25.48 6.99
CA GLU A 919 25.73 -26.33 6.15
C GLU A 919 25.16 -27.72 5.87
N GLY A 920 24.00 -28.00 6.44
CA GLY A 920 23.19 -29.19 6.20
C GLY A 920 23.85 -30.45 6.73
N ASP A 921 24.54 -30.35 7.86
CA ASP A 921 25.21 -31.49 8.50
C ASP A 921 24.38 -32.13 9.63
N GLY A 922 23.28 -31.49 10.03
CA GLY A 922 22.33 -31.93 11.03
C GLY A 922 22.60 -31.42 12.45
N ASP A 923 23.63 -30.60 12.65
CA ASP A 923 23.88 -29.89 13.91
C ASP A 923 23.45 -28.41 13.76
N LEU A 924 23.00 -27.78 14.85
CA LEU A 924 22.54 -26.39 14.78
C LEU A 924 23.70 -25.43 15.01
N ASP A 925 23.80 -24.42 14.16
CA ASP A 925 24.72 -23.30 14.34
C ASP A 925 24.04 -22.13 15.02
N MET A 926 24.81 -21.14 15.46
CA MET A 926 24.28 -19.99 16.18
C MET A 926 24.83 -18.67 15.65
N CYS A 927 23.92 -17.73 15.36
CA CYS A 927 24.27 -16.36 15.05
C CYS A 927 24.08 -15.46 16.27
N VAL A 928 24.98 -14.50 16.45
CA VAL A 928 24.88 -13.48 17.53
C VAL A 928 25.16 -12.10 16.96
N SER A 929 24.17 -11.21 17.06
CA SER A 929 24.31 -9.81 16.65
C SER A 929 25.11 -9.02 17.69
N ASN A 930 25.97 -8.12 17.18
CA ASN A 930 26.88 -7.32 17.99
C ASN A 930 26.97 -5.89 17.44
N TYR A 931 27.44 -4.95 18.28
CA TYR A 931 27.99 -3.70 17.81
C TYR A 931 29.47 -3.91 17.48
N GLY A 932 29.71 -4.12 16.18
CA GLY A 932 30.99 -4.52 15.65
C GLY A 932 30.82 -5.79 14.81
N PRO A 933 31.86 -6.64 14.73
CA PRO A 933 31.73 -7.93 14.07
C PRO A 933 30.67 -8.78 14.78
N ASN A 934 29.69 -9.26 14.02
CA ASN A 934 28.76 -10.30 14.47
C ASN A 934 29.52 -11.63 14.63
N PHE A 935 29.00 -12.52 15.47
CA PHE A 935 29.56 -13.86 15.62
C PHE A 935 28.68 -14.88 14.90
N LEU A 936 29.36 -15.83 14.25
CA LEU A 936 28.77 -17.07 13.76
C LEU A 936 29.53 -18.22 14.42
N TRP A 937 28.83 -18.94 15.29
CA TRP A 937 29.35 -20.10 15.98
C TRP A 937 28.88 -21.35 15.25
N ILE A 938 29.84 -22.11 14.72
CA ILE A 938 29.56 -23.39 14.08
C ILE A 938 29.84 -24.53 15.05
N GLN A 939 28.96 -25.52 15.06
CA GLN A 939 29.10 -26.73 15.85
C GLN A 939 29.85 -27.82 15.08
N GLU A 940 31.11 -28.09 15.45
CA GLU A 940 31.94 -29.07 14.73
C GLU A 940 31.84 -30.50 15.30
N GLU A 941 31.61 -30.60 16.60
CA GLU A 941 31.35 -31.83 17.34
C GLU A 941 30.44 -31.47 18.53
N PRO A 942 29.71 -32.43 19.14
CA PRO A 942 28.99 -32.17 20.38
C PRO A 942 29.90 -31.46 21.39
N ARG A 943 29.50 -30.25 21.80
CA ARG A 943 30.21 -29.37 22.74
C ARG A 943 31.49 -28.70 22.22
N LYS A 944 31.69 -28.60 20.91
CA LYS A 944 32.84 -27.89 20.35
C LYS A 944 32.38 -26.85 19.32
N TRP A 945 32.42 -25.60 19.73
CA TRP A 945 32.03 -24.44 18.93
C TRP A 945 33.24 -23.67 18.42
N ASP A 946 33.22 -23.28 17.15
CA ASP A 946 34.23 -22.43 16.53
C ASP A 946 33.57 -21.15 15.97
N GLU A 947 34.12 -19.98 16.28
CA GLU A 947 33.67 -18.70 15.70
C GLU A 947 34.31 -18.51 14.32
N VAL A 948 33.48 -18.31 13.28
CA VAL A 948 33.93 -18.39 11.88
C VAL A 948 33.43 -17.27 10.97
N ALA A 949 32.75 -16.24 11.47
CA ALA A 949 32.03 -15.25 10.64
C ALA A 949 32.91 -14.69 9.50
N HIS A 950 34.12 -14.22 9.82
CA HIS A 950 35.07 -13.67 8.83
C HIS A 950 35.42 -14.67 7.72
N MET A 951 35.60 -15.94 8.08
CA MET A 951 36.00 -17.00 7.15
C MET A 951 34.85 -17.47 6.26
N ARG A 952 33.60 -17.32 6.72
CA ARG A 952 32.37 -17.70 6.00
C ARG A 952 31.80 -16.58 5.12
N GLY A 953 32.49 -15.44 5.01
CA GLY A 953 32.17 -14.40 4.01
C GLY A 953 31.41 -13.20 4.56
N PHE A 954 31.14 -13.13 5.87
CA PHE A 954 30.47 -11.98 6.48
C PHE A 954 31.15 -11.61 7.81
N SER A 955 31.93 -10.52 7.87
CA SER A 955 32.28 -9.89 9.17
C SER A 955 33.01 -8.52 9.10
N GLU A 956 32.96 -7.74 8.01
CA GLU A 956 33.80 -6.53 7.91
C GLU A 956 33.09 -5.19 8.18
N ASN A 957 31.76 -5.17 8.38
CA ASN A 957 31.02 -3.95 8.64
C ASN A 957 30.93 -3.65 10.15
N VAL A 958 31.45 -2.48 10.57
CA VAL A 958 31.34 -2.00 11.96
C VAL A 958 30.00 -1.26 12.11
N LEU A 959 28.92 -2.03 12.28
CA LEU A 959 27.55 -1.52 12.45
C LEU A 959 26.99 -1.88 13.83
N VAL A 960 25.82 -1.35 14.17
CA VAL A 960 25.10 -1.68 15.40
C VAL A 960 23.98 -2.65 15.02
N ASN A 961 24.22 -3.95 15.19
CA ASN A 961 23.28 -5.00 14.82
C ASN A 961 22.46 -5.38 16.05
N TRP A 962 21.14 -5.30 15.98
CA TRP A 962 20.25 -5.62 17.09
C TRP A 962 19.69 -7.02 16.95
N ASP A 963 19.06 -7.34 15.82
CA ASP A 963 18.45 -8.64 15.56
C ASP A 963 19.35 -9.54 14.72
N CYS A 964 19.16 -10.85 14.85
CA CYS A 964 19.79 -11.88 14.01
C CYS A 964 18.83 -13.04 13.80
N ARG A 965 18.68 -13.52 12.55
CA ARG A 965 17.80 -14.65 12.22
C ARG A 965 18.38 -15.50 11.09
N PHE A 966 18.20 -16.82 11.21
CA PHE A 966 18.36 -17.75 10.10
C PHE A 966 17.00 -17.99 9.46
N ILE A 967 16.91 -17.81 8.15
CA ILE A 967 15.67 -17.90 7.36
C ILE A 967 16.00 -18.40 5.96
N ASP A 968 15.16 -19.22 5.33
CA ASP A 968 15.29 -19.54 3.90
C ASP A 968 14.46 -18.51 3.13
N VAL A 969 15.11 -17.43 2.68
CA VAL A 969 14.38 -16.23 2.19
C VAL A 969 13.90 -16.39 0.76
N ASP A 970 14.59 -17.23 -0.01
CA ASP A 970 14.35 -17.43 -1.44
C ASP A 970 13.89 -18.85 -1.80
N LEU A 971 13.60 -19.63 -0.76
CA LEU A 971 13.00 -20.96 -0.81
C LEU A 971 13.84 -21.98 -1.60
N ASP A 972 15.17 -21.83 -1.55
CA ASP A 972 16.10 -22.74 -2.22
C ASP A 972 16.52 -23.95 -1.37
N GLY A 973 16.13 -23.95 -0.09
CA GLY A 973 16.37 -25.03 0.87
C GLY A 973 17.67 -24.89 1.66
N ASP A 974 18.37 -23.76 1.54
CA ASP A 974 19.52 -23.39 2.35
C ASP A 974 19.13 -22.20 3.29
N LEU A 975 19.57 -22.23 4.56
CA LEU A 975 19.27 -21.14 5.50
C LEU A 975 20.18 -19.93 5.26
N ASP A 976 19.58 -18.79 4.95
CA ASP A 976 20.18 -17.46 4.85
C ASP A 976 20.23 -16.74 6.20
N LEU A 977 20.85 -15.56 6.22
CA LEU A 977 21.13 -14.84 7.46
C LEU A 977 20.74 -13.35 7.39
N TRP A 978 19.82 -12.95 8.25
CA TRP A 978 19.36 -11.56 8.43
C TRP A 978 20.00 -10.90 9.64
N PHE A 979 20.36 -9.61 9.49
CA PHE A 979 20.67 -8.71 10.60
C PHE A 979 19.89 -7.40 10.51
N GLY A 980 19.12 -7.10 11.57
CA GLY A 980 18.48 -5.81 11.78
C GLY A 980 19.48 -4.80 12.35
N VAL A 981 19.67 -3.66 11.69
CA VAL A 981 20.72 -2.69 12.00
C VAL A 981 20.13 -1.34 12.40
N GLY A 982 20.46 -0.91 13.61
CA GLY A 982 19.99 0.34 14.21
C GLY A 982 21.13 1.30 14.52
N ARG A 983 20.88 2.27 15.42
CA ARG A 983 21.88 3.27 15.80
C ARG A 983 21.74 3.63 17.29
N ILE A 984 22.88 3.77 17.96
CA ILE A 984 22.97 4.24 19.36
C ILE A 984 23.77 5.54 19.53
N ASN A 985 24.39 6.10 18.49
CA ASN A 985 25.14 7.36 18.61
C ASN A 985 25.27 8.14 17.29
N PRO A 986 25.48 9.47 17.32
CA PRO A 986 25.52 10.35 16.15
C PRO A 986 26.72 10.17 15.20
N PHE A 987 27.67 9.28 15.48
CA PHE A 987 28.95 9.20 14.76
C PHE A 987 29.02 8.10 13.70
N THR A 988 28.13 7.10 13.75
CA THR A 988 27.90 6.13 12.67
C THR A 988 26.83 6.68 11.72
N ALA A 989 27.20 6.98 10.47
CA ALA A 989 26.35 7.67 9.50
C ALA A 989 25.75 6.77 8.41
N LEU A 990 26.27 5.54 8.25
CA LEU A 990 25.83 4.54 7.26
C LEU A 990 25.68 3.21 8.01
N ASN A 991 24.44 2.80 8.22
CA ASN A 991 24.04 1.58 8.90
C ASN A 991 22.81 1.09 8.14
N ASN A 992 22.98 0.14 7.25
CA ASN A 992 21.88 -0.49 6.53
C ASN A 992 21.69 -1.88 7.12
N ASN A 993 20.47 -2.42 7.03
CA ASN A 993 20.23 -3.82 7.30
C ASN A 993 21.14 -4.70 6.43
N SER A 994 21.31 -5.96 6.81
CA SER A 994 22.11 -6.91 6.02
C SER A 994 21.32 -8.21 5.84
N LEU A 995 21.26 -8.66 4.58
CA LEU A 995 20.71 -9.94 4.19
C LEU A 995 21.82 -10.71 3.47
N TYR A 996 22.19 -11.85 4.03
CA TYR A 996 23.30 -12.67 3.58
C TYR A 996 22.77 -13.98 2.99
N ILE A 997 23.01 -14.18 1.70
CA ILE A 997 22.56 -15.38 0.97
C ILE A 997 23.59 -16.49 1.06
N ASN A 998 23.15 -17.67 1.47
CA ASN A 998 23.97 -18.87 1.65
C ASN A 998 24.23 -19.56 0.30
N ASP A 999 25.34 -20.29 0.18
CA ASP A 999 25.61 -21.17 -0.97
C ASP A 999 25.28 -22.65 -0.67
N GLY A 1000 24.66 -22.89 0.48
CA GLY A 1000 24.35 -24.18 1.07
C GLY A 1000 25.49 -24.85 1.82
N ASP A 1001 26.74 -24.41 1.65
CA ASP A 1001 27.89 -24.97 2.37
C ASP A 1001 28.33 -24.03 3.52
N GLY A 1002 27.44 -23.14 3.95
CA GLY A 1002 27.65 -22.19 5.05
C GLY A 1002 28.56 -21.03 4.69
N TYR A 1003 28.63 -20.62 3.41
CA TYR A 1003 29.30 -19.38 3.00
C TYR A 1003 28.28 -18.38 2.48
N PHE A 1004 28.54 -17.10 2.75
CA PHE A 1004 27.55 -16.05 2.52
C PHE A 1004 28.03 -14.94 1.58
N VAL A 1005 27.08 -14.28 0.93
CA VAL A 1005 27.25 -13.01 0.22
C VAL A 1005 26.19 -12.00 0.65
N ASP A 1006 26.57 -10.73 0.80
CA ASP A 1006 25.61 -9.65 1.07
C ASP A 1006 24.76 -9.36 -0.18
N ALA A 1007 23.45 -9.42 -0.04
CA ALA A 1007 22.47 -9.26 -1.11
C ALA A 1007 21.41 -8.19 -0.81
N ILE A 1008 21.60 -7.34 0.21
CA ILE A 1008 20.56 -6.41 0.68
C ILE A 1008 20.09 -5.44 -0.42
N GLU A 1009 20.98 -5.00 -1.30
CA GLU A 1009 20.63 -4.14 -2.45
C GLU A 1009 19.91 -4.91 -3.55
N GLN A 1010 20.32 -6.15 -3.81
CA GLN A 1010 19.73 -7.01 -4.85
C GLN A 1010 18.33 -7.48 -4.46
N ALA A 1011 18.09 -7.69 -3.16
CA ALA A 1011 16.78 -8.04 -2.61
C ALA A 1011 15.84 -6.84 -2.45
N ASN A 1012 16.29 -5.61 -2.80
CA ASN A 1012 15.52 -4.37 -2.65
C ASN A 1012 15.14 -4.01 -1.20
N LEU A 1013 16.00 -4.37 -0.24
CA LEU A 1013 15.87 -4.05 1.19
C LEU A 1013 16.90 -2.99 1.64
N LEU A 1014 17.58 -2.34 0.70
CA LEU A 1014 18.58 -1.30 1.00
C LEU A 1014 17.90 0.03 1.34
N ASP A 1015 17.92 0.41 2.62
CA ASP A 1015 17.27 1.63 3.10
C ASP A 1015 18.11 2.46 4.08
N GLN A 1016 17.46 3.45 4.73
CA GLN A 1016 18.04 4.29 5.79
C GLN A 1016 17.31 4.13 7.13
N GLY A 1017 16.52 3.07 7.28
CA GLY A 1017 15.87 2.65 8.52
C GLY A 1017 16.87 2.37 9.63
N ARG A 1018 16.35 2.33 10.85
CA ARG A 1018 17.11 2.09 12.08
C ARG A 1018 16.40 0.98 12.82
N THR A 1019 16.49 -0.20 12.23
CA THR A 1019 15.76 -1.39 12.62
C THR A 1019 16.30 -1.89 13.95
N MET A 1020 15.39 -2.02 14.91
CA MET A 1020 15.69 -2.62 16.20
C MET A 1020 15.04 -3.99 16.31
N GLY A 1021 13.73 -4.07 16.10
CA GLY A 1021 13.00 -5.33 15.96
C GLY A 1021 12.64 -5.63 14.52
N SER A 1022 12.59 -6.92 14.18
CA SER A 1022 12.00 -7.43 12.95
C SER A 1022 11.09 -8.63 13.27
N ALA A 1023 10.03 -8.79 12.48
CA ALA A 1023 9.23 -10.00 12.45
C ALA A 1023 9.18 -10.53 11.02
N TRP A 1024 9.44 -11.83 10.90
CA TRP A 1024 9.34 -12.60 9.67
C TRP A 1024 8.17 -13.57 9.81
N ALA A 1025 7.24 -13.50 8.87
CA ALA A 1025 6.06 -14.37 8.82
C ALA A 1025 5.48 -14.36 7.40
N ASP A 1026 4.67 -15.37 7.11
CA ASP A 1026 3.91 -15.53 5.88
C ASP A 1026 2.56 -14.81 6.06
N PHE A 1027 2.49 -13.49 5.79
CA PHE A 1027 1.32 -12.67 6.15
C PHE A 1027 0.16 -12.79 5.16
N ASP A 1028 0.43 -13.09 3.89
CA ASP A 1028 -0.60 -13.36 2.88
C ASP A 1028 -0.95 -14.84 2.72
N GLY A 1029 -0.12 -15.76 3.25
CA GLY A 1029 -0.37 -17.20 3.22
C GLY A 1029 0.09 -17.87 1.92
N ASP A 1030 1.02 -17.28 1.19
CA ASP A 1030 1.51 -17.77 -0.10
C ASP A 1030 2.67 -18.78 0.00
N GLY A 1031 3.31 -18.87 1.18
CA GLY A 1031 4.38 -19.81 1.48
C GLY A 1031 5.78 -19.23 1.59
N ASP A 1032 6.05 -17.99 1.20
CA ASP A 1032 7.31 -17.32 1.53
C ASP A 1032 7.20 -16.48 2.81
N LEU A 1033 8.32 -15.91 3.27
CA LEU A 1033 8.33 -15.06 4.46
C LEU A 1033 8.47 -13.60 4.05
N ASP A 1034 7.51 -12.81 4.47
CA ASP A 1034 7.52 -11.36 4.43
C ASP A 1034 8.26 -10.77 5.63
N LEU A 1035 8.58 -9.48 5.55
CA LEU A 1035 9.32 -8.76 6.58
C LEU A 1035 8.55 -7.54 7.09
N VAL A 1036 8.33 -7.49 8.41
CA VAL A 1036 7.96 -6.27 9.13
C VAL A 1036 9.18 -5.76 9.91
N THR A 1037 9.55 -4.49 9.70
CA THR A 1037 10.65 -3.84 10.44
C THR A 1037 10.14 -2.76 11.38
N GLY A 1038 10.79 -2.67 12.54
CA GLY A 1038 10.53 -1.67 13.58
C GLY A 1038 11.65 -0.65 13.63
N ASP A 1039 11.49 0.46 12.90
CA ASP A 1039 12.49 1.50 12.78
C ASP A 1039 12.26 2.66 13.74
N THR A 1040 13.27 2.97 14.54
CA THR A 1040 13.24 4.12 15.46
C THR A 1040 13.14 5.48 14.76
N ASN A 1041 13.43 5.56 13.45
CA ASN A 1041 13.41 6.79 12.67
C ASN A 1041 12.35 6.85 11.56
N LEU A 1042 11.91 5.71 11.03
CA LEU A 1042 10.95 5.64 9.92
C LEU A 1042 9.58 5.11 10.34
N GLY A 1043 9.45 4.51 11.53
CA GLY A 1043 8.19 3.88 11.94
C GLY A 1043 8.20 2.37 11.67
N ILE A 1044 7.02 1.81 11.44
CA ILE A 1044 6.85 0.42 11.05
C ILE A 1044 6.84 0.34 9.52
N ARG A 1045 7.56 -0.61 8.94
CA ARG A 1045 7.55 -0.86 7.49
C ARG A 1045 7.27 -2.32 7.20
N PHE A 1046 6.57 -2.57 6.10
CA PHE A 1046 6.17 -3.90 5.66
C PHE A 1046 6.65 -4.15 4.23
N PHE A 1047 7.29 -5.30 4.05
CA PHE A 1047 7.90 -5.74 2.80
C PHE A 1047 7.35 -7.11 2.42
N GLU A 1048 6.70 -7.15 1.27
CA GLU A 1048 6.15 -8.36 0.65
C GLU A 1048 7.25 -9.07 -0.15
N ASN A 1049 7.43 -10.37 0.07
CA ASN A 1049 8.37 -11.20 -0.68
C ASN A 1049 7.70 -11.77 -1.93
N ASP A 1050 8.48 -12.12 -2.95
CA ASP A 1050 7.98 -12.62 -4.23
C ASP A 1050 8.50 -14.03 -4.60
N ALA A 1051 9.12 -14.72 -3.64
CA ALA A 1051 9.76 -16.02 -3.83
C ALA A 1051 8.74 -17.10 -4.21
N ALA A 1052 7.58 -17.12 -3.54
CA ALA A 1052 6.55 -18.12 -3.75
C ALA A 1052 5.87 -18.04 -5.13
N GLN A 1053 5.87 -16.89 -5.80
CA GLN A 1053 5.24 -16.72 -7.13
C GLN A 1053 6.09 -17.28 -8.28
N ARG A 1054 7.31 -17.75 -8.01
CA ARG A 1054 8.19 -18.35 -9.04
C ARG A 1054 7.77 -19.78 -9.37
N GLU A 1055 7.76 -20.11 -10.67
CA GLU A 1055 7.38 -21.46 -11.13
C GLU A 1055 8.31 -22.54 -10.57
N GLY A 1056 7.73 -23.51 -9.85
CA GLY A 1056 8.46 -24.66 -9.28
C GLY A 1056 9.15 -24.37 -7.95
N VAL A 1057 8.90 -23.20 -7.35
CA VAL A 1057 9.27 -22.89 -5.97
C VAL A 1057 8.12 -23.31 -5.05
N SER A 1058 8.46 -23.91 -3.91
CA SER A 1058 7.50 -24.29 -2.87
C SER A 1058 8.22 -24.50 -1.55
N CYS A 1059 7.48 -24.61 -0.46
CA CYS A 1059 8.05 -24.84 0.87
C CYS A 1059 7.32 -25.98 1.62
N VAL A 1060 7.98 -26.49 2.65
CA VAL A 1060 7.37 -27.37 3.66
C VAL A 1060 7.40 -26.64 5.00
N VAL A 1061 6.22 -26.54 5.61
CA VAL A 1061 6.02 -25.90 6.91
C VAL A 1061 5.60 -26.95 7.92
N ILE A 1062 6.35 -27.06 9.01
CA ILE A 1062 6.00 -27.87 10.17
C ILE A 1062 5.45 -26.94 11.24
N ASP A 1063 4.14 -27.05 11.42
CA ASP A 1063 3.41 -26.29 12.40
C ASP A 1063 3.20 -27.16 13.66
N PRO A 1064 3.70 -26.76 14.84
CA PRO A 1064 3.42 -27.46 16.08
C PRO A 1064 1.93 -27.41 16.47
N TYR A 1065 1.14 -26.50 15.88
CA TYR A 1065 -0.31 -26.39 16.03
C TYR A 1065 -1.05 -27.45 15.19
N SER A 1066 -2.05 -28.16 15.74
CA SER A 1066 -2.62 -29.36 15.10
C SER A 1066 -4.15 -29.50 15.11
N ASN A 1067 -4.68 -29.72 13.89
CA ASN A 1067 -5.84 -30.51 13.50
C ASN A 1067 -7.20 -30.32 14.19
N GLY A 1068 -7.82 -29.16 13.98
CA GLY A 1068 -9.28 -29.05 13.86
C GLY A 1068 -10.09 -29.21 15.14
N ASP A 1069 -9.45 -29.36 16.29
CA ASP A 1069 -10.00 -29.08 17.61
C ASP A 1069 -9.51 -27.76 18.21
N GLY A 1070 -8.48 -27.13 17.60
CA GLY A 1070 -8.01 -25.78 17.89
C GLY A 1070 -7.09 -25.67 19.10
N ASN A 1071 -6.49 -26.77 19.57
CA ASN A 1071 -5.60 -26.73 20.73
C ASN A 1071 -4.11 -26.78 20.32
N ILE A 1072 -3.28 -26.00 21.01
CA ILE A 1072 -1.84 -25.96 20.86
C ILE A 1072 -1.22 -27.20 21.52
N HIS A 1073 -0.21 -27.79 20.88
CA HIS A 1073 0.60 -28.84 21.48
C HIS A 1073 1.89 -28.25 22.07
N ILE A 1074 1.88 -28.05 23.38
CA ILE A 1074 3.03 -27.57 24.17
C ILE A 1074 4.31 -28.39 23.93
N ASP A 1075 4.17 -29.68 23.63
CA ASP A 1075 5.29 -30.61 23.36
C ASP A 1075 6.03 -30.32 22.03
N GLY A 1076 5.56 -29.34 21.23
CA GLY A 1076 6.18 -28.90 19.99
C GLY A 1076 7.25 -27.80 20.16
N ILE A 1077 7.19 -27.00 21.21
CA ILE A 1077 8.17 -25.93 21.46
C ILE A 1077 9.46 -26.55 22.00
N GLY A 1078 10.57 -26.38 21.28
CA GLY A 1078 11.86 -27.04 21.56
C GLY A 1078 12.15 -28.23 20.65
N ALA A 1079 11.16 -28.68 19.87
CA ALA A 1079 11.31 -29.84 18.98
C ALA A 1079 12.32 -29.58 17.86
N ASN A 1080 13.09 -30.62 17.53
CA ASN A 1080 14.04 -30.62 16.42
C ASN A 1080 13.40 -31.19 15.15
N VAL A 1081 13.52 -30.48 14.04
CA VAL A 1081 12.98 -30.85 12.73
C VAL A 1081 14.13 -31.06 11.73
N ASP A 1082 14.33 -32.32 11.32
CA ASP A 1082 15.34 -32.73 10.36
C ASP A 1082 14.73 -32.83 8.95
N PHE A 1083 15.12 -31.92 8.06
CA PHE A 1083 14.77 -31.98 6.64
C PHE A 1083 15.85 -32.75 5.88
N HIS A 1084 15.55 -33.98 5.46
CA HIS A 1084 16.49 -34.78 4.68
C HIS A 1084 16.34 -34.49 3.18
N LEU A 1085 17.33 -33.82 2.62
CA LEU A 1085 17.36 -33.44 1.21
C LEU A 1085 17.92 -34.58 0.34
N SER A 1086 17.42 -34.67 -0.90
CA SER A 1086 17.83 -35.71 -1.86
C SER A 1086 19.32 -35.64 -2.28
N ASN A 1087 19.97 -34.51 -2.05
CA ASN A 1087 21.42 -34.32 -2.25
C ASN A 1087 22.27 -34.96 -1.13
N GLY A 1088 21.63 -35.41 -0.05
CA GLY A 1088 22.25 -36.07 1.11
C GLY A 1088 22.49 -35.15 2.30
N LYS A 1089 22.22 -33.85 2.19
CA LYS A 1089 22.24 -32.91 3.32
C LYS A 1089 21.04 -33.16 4.25
N VAL A 1090 21.21 -32.79 5.52
CA VAL A 1090 20.16 -32.76 6.52
C VAL A 1090 20.16 -31.36 7.08
N VAL A 1091 19.14 -30.56 6.79
CA VAL A 1091 19.01 -29.23 7.38
C VAL A 1091 18.16 -29.37 8.64
N ARG A 1092 18.71 -29.04 9.80
CA ARG A 1092 17.97 -29.01 11.07
C ARG A 1092 17.47 -27.61 11.42
N GLN A 1093 16.24 -27.55 11.90
CA GLN A 1093 15.68 -26.38 12.58
C GLN A 1093 15.09 -26.76 13.93
N ALA A 1094 15.07 -25.82 14.86
CA ALA A 1094 14.37 -25.93 16.13
C ALA A 1094 13.11 -25.07 16.11
N ILE A 1095 12.01 -25.57 16.68
CA ILE A 1095 10.81 -24.75 16.92
C ILE A 1095 11.06 -23.95 18.21
N LEU A 1096 11.21 -22.63 18.09
CA LEU A 1096 11.66 -21.77 19.18
C LEU A 1096 10.60 -20.73 19.56
N THR A 1097 10.54 -20.37 20.84
CA THR A 1097 9.67 -19.31 21.35
C THR A 1097 10.49 -18.13 21.88
N GLY A 1098 10.42 -16.99 21.18
CA GLY A 1098 11.08 -15.76 21.61
C GLY A 1098 12.58 -15.67 21.27
N ALA A 1099 13.07 -16.34 20.21
CA ALA A 1099 14.43 -16.14 19.69
C ALA A 1099 14.62 -14.75 19.01
N GLY A 1100 15.85 -14.36 18.66
CA GLY A 1100 16.17 -13.04 18.09
C GLY A 1100 16.20 -11.89 19.13
N PHE A 1101 16.06 -10.64 18.68
CA PHE A 1101 16.08 -9.45 19.54
C PHE A 1101 14.69 -8.90 19.86
N SER A 1102 14.37 -8.80 21.16
CA SER A 1102 13.21 -8.06 21.72
C SER A 1102 11.83 -8.29 21.07
N GLY A 1103 11.66 -9.30 20.23
CA GLY A 1103 10.42 -9.69 19.55
C GLY A 1103 10.37 -11.20 19.30
N SER A 1104 9.31 -11.67 18.65
CA SER A 1104 9.16 -13.08 18.30
C SER A 1104 8.58 -13.26 16.90
N THR A 1105 8.84 -14.42 16.31
CA THR A 1105 8.23 -14.86 15.06
C THR A 1105 7.26 -16.00 15.37
N VAL A 1106 6.48 -16.41 14.38
CA VAL A 1106 5.62 -17.59 14.47
C VAL A 1106 6.47 -18.80 14.88
N SER A 1107 5.96 -19.62 15.80
CA SER A 1107 6.69 -20.79 16.31
C SER A 1107 6.55 -21.96 15.33
N GLU A 1108 7.28 -21.94 14.21
CA GLU A 1108 7.24 -23.00 13.19
C GLU A 1108 8.64 -23.34 12.65
N ALA A 1109 8.77 -24.47 11.94
CA ALA A 1109 9.94 -24.77 11.13
C ALA A 1109 9.56 -24.77 9.65
N ARG A 1110 10.33 -24.08 8.81
CA ARG A 1110 10.01 -23.87 7.39
C ARG A 1110 11.25 -24.03 6.53
N LEU A 1111 11.14 -24.79 5.45
CA LEU A 1111 12.21 -24.93 4.47
C LEU A 1111 11.65 -24.98 3.04
N GLY A 1112 12.28 -24.25 2.14
CA GLY A 1112 12.07 -24.31 0.70
C GLY A 1112 12.42 -25.67 0.12
N VAL A 1113 11.86 -25.98 -1.04
CA VAL A 1113 12.13 -27.20 -1.79
C VAL A 1113 13.17 -26.89 -2.87
N PRO A 1114 14.41 -27.45 -2.77
CA PRO A 1114 15.47 -27.12 -3.70
C PRO A 1114 15.12 -27.44 -5.16
N SER A 1115 15.42 -26.51 -6.06
CA SER A 1115 15.11 -26.66 -7.50
C SER A 1115 15.81 -27.85 -8.19
N ASP A 1116 16.92 -28.34 -7.63
CA ASP A 1116 17.71 -29.46 -8.15
C ASP A 1116 17.46 -30.79 -7.41
N GLY A 1117 16.54 -30.81 -6.45
CA GLY A 1117 16.28 -31.92 -5.55
C GLY A 1117 14.83 -32.02 -5.05
N ALA A 1118 14.62 -32.83 -4.01
CA ALA A 1118 13.37 -32.91 -3.26
C ALA A 1118 13.70 -33.16 -1.78
N ILE A 1119 12.72 -32.91 -0.90
CA ILE A 1119 12.78 -33.32 0.50
C ILE A 1119 12.37 -34.80 0.58
N ASP A 1120 13.34 -35.70 0.77
CA ASP A 1120 13.12 -37.15 0.77
C ASP A 1120 12.24 -37.57 1.97
N LYS A 1121 12.52 -36.99 3.14
CA LYS A 1121 11.74 -37.19 4.37
C LYS A 1121 11.97 -36.06 5.37
N VAL A 1122 11.00 -35.83 6.25
CA VAL A 1122 11.11 -34.96 7.42
C VAL A 1122 11.02 -35.81 8.68
N VAL A 1123 11.92 -35.62 9.64
CA VAL A 1123 11.91 -36.30 10.94
C VAL A 1123 11.77 -35.26 12.03
N ILE A 1124 10.70 -35.35 12.82
CA ILE A 1124 10.44 -34.44 13.93
C ILE A 1124 10.72 -35.18 15.23
N HIS A 1125 11.58 -34.63 16.08
CA HIS A 1125 11.91 -35.12 17.42
C HIS A 1125 11.21 -34.22 18.45
N TRP A 1126 10.14 -34.74 19.04
CA TRP A 1126 9.31 -34.02 20.02
C TRP A 1126 9.94 -34.05 21.40
N ASN A 1127 9.63 -33.07 22.25
CA ASN A 1127 10.19 -32.96 23.60
C ASN A 1127 9.75 -34.12 24.52
N ASP A 1128 8.59 -34.73 24.24
CA ASP A 1128 8.13 -35.92 24.97
C ASP A 1128 8.95 -37.20 24.66
N GLY A 1129 9.95 -37.08 23.78
CA GLY A 1129 10.85 -38.15 23.34
C GLY A 1129 10.29 -39.00 22.20
N ASN A 1130 9.10 -38.69 21.67
CA ASN A 1130 8.57 -39.35 20.47
C ASN A 1130 9.19 -38.78 19.20
N THR A 1131 9.16 -39.58 18.13
CA THR A 1131 9.62 -39.16 16.81
C THR A 1131 8.50 -39.35 15.79
N THR A 1132 8.26 -38.35 14.95
CA THR A 1132 7.36 -38.46 13.79
C THR A 1132 8.18 -38.42 12.50
N THR A 1133 7.85 -39.25 11.52
CA THR A 1133 8.54 -39.26 10.21
C THR A 1133 7.53 -39.16 9.08
N VAL A 1134 7.76 -38.22 8.18
CA VAL A 1134 6.97 -37.99 6.96
C VAL A 1134 7.84 -38.29 5.75
N GLU A 1135 7.35 -39.12 4.83
CA GLU A 1135 8.15 -39.67 3.70
C GLU A 1135 7.60 -39.19 2.34
N ARG A 1136 8.50 -38.90 1.39
CA ARG A 1136 8.25 -38.49 -0.01
C ARG A 1136 7.40 -37.23 -0.17
N LEU A 1137 8.02 -36.09 0.09
CA LEU A 1137 7.42 -34.77 -0.13
C LEU A 1137 7.89 -34.24 -1.49
N THR A 1138 6.98 -34.23 -2.47
CA THR A 1138 7.15 -33.53 -3.74
C THR A 1138 5.86 -32.79 -4.00
N THR A 1139 5.91 -31.47 -4.05
CA THR A 1139 4.73 -30.61 -4.13
C THR A 1139 5.04 -29.47 -5.11
N ASP A 1140 4.00 -29.02 -5.82
CA ASP A 1140 4.06 -27.83 -6.68
C ASP A 1140 3.38 -26.62 -5.97
N GLU A 1141 2.99 -26.79 -4.70
CA GLU A 1141 2.29 -25.83 -3.82
C GLU A 1141 2.86 -25.97 -2.39
N PRO A 1142 2.86 -24.90 -1.57
CA PRO A 1142 3.27 -24.98 -0.16
C PRO A 1142 2.56 -26.11 0.58
N MET A 1143 3.31 -26.92 1.32
CA MET A 1143 2.74 -28.02 2.10
C MET A 1143 2.90 -27.77 3.59
N LYS A 1144 1.78 -27.47 4.23
CA LYS A 1144 1.68 -27.39 5.69
C LYS A 1144 1.42 -28.78 6.28
N ILE A 1145 2.32 -29.25 7.13
CA ILE A 1145 2.21 -30.51 7.87
C ILE A 1145 1.91 -30.17 9.32
N ALA A 1146 0.66 -30.36 9.73
CA ALA A 1146 0.26 -30.29 11.12
C ALA A 1146 0.72 -31.54 11.89
N TYR A 1147 1.08 -31.37 13.17
CA TYR A 1147 1.27 -32.50 14.08
C TYR A 1147 0.02 -33.42 14.14
N ASN A 1148 0.21 -34.72 14.34
CA ASN A 1148 -0.90 -35.63 14.64
C ASN A 1148 -0.37 -36.84 15.44
N PRO A 1149 -0.59 -36.89 16.76
CA PRO A 1149 -0.09 -37.97 17.61
C PRO A 1149 -0.71 -39.34 17.31
N ASP A 1150 -1.87 -39.38 16.62
CA ASP A 1150 -2.63 -40.60 16.36
C ASP A 1150 -2.29 -41.30 15.03
N LEU A 1151 -1.37 -40.75 14.21
CA LEU A 1151 -0.98 -41.33 12.92
C LEU A 1151 -0.42 -42.75 13.03
N GLU A 1152 0.22 -43.12 14.16
CA GLU A 1152 0.64 -44.50 14.42
C GLU A 1152 -0.54 -45.44 14.74
N SER A 1153 -1.61 -44.94 15.34
CA SER A 1153 -2.76 -45.74 15.78
C SER A 1153 -3.70 -46.12 14.62
N GLU A 1154 -3.83 -45.25 13.62
CA GLU A 1154 -4.63 -45.50 12.42
C GLU A 1154 -3.95 -46.51 11.48
N GLN A 1155 -2.63 -46.43 11.29
CA GLN A 1155 -1.90 -47.43 10.49
C GLN A 1155 -1.96 -48.83 11.13
N GLN A 1156 -1.90 -48.94 12.47
CA GLN A 1156 -2.07 -50.21 13.16
C GLN A 1156 -3.52 -50.73 13.09
N SER A 1157 -4.51 -49.86 13.21
CA SER A 1157 -5.93 -50.23 13.09
C SER A 1157 -6.27 -50.71 11.67
N PHE A 1158 -5.72 -50.07 10.63
CA PHE A 1158 -5.89 -50.47 9.24
C PHE A 1158 -5.26 -51.84 8.95
N LEU A 1159 -4.08 -52.13 9.53
CA LEU A 1159 -3.45 -53.45 9.44
C LEU A 1159 -4.28 -54.52 10.18
N ILE A 1160 -4.84 -54.21 11.35
CA ILE A 1160 -5.69 -55.11 12.13
C ILE A 1160 -7.01 -55.40 11.40
N GLU A 1161 -7.63 -54.39 10.77
CA GLU A 1161 -8.83 -54.55 9.95
C GLU A 1161 -8.57 -55.35 8.67
N ILE A 1162 -7.42 -55.16 8.02
CA ILE A 1162 -7.00 -55.99 6.88
C ILE A 1162 -6.78 -57.43 7.34
N ILE A 1163 -6.13 -57.68 8.48
CA ILE A 1163 -5.90 -59.03 9.01
C ILE A 1163 -7.23 -59.69 9.40
N LEU A 1164 -8.14 -58.97 10.07
CA LEU A 1164 -9.49 -59.45 10.42
C LEU A 1164 -10.34 -59.71 9.17
N GLY A 1165 -10.30 -58.80 8.18
CA GLY A 1165 -10.98 -58.96 6.89
C GLY A 1165 -10.46 -60.17 6.12
N THR A 1166 -9.14 -60.38 6.10
CA THR A 1166 -8.51 -61.53 5.45
C THR A 1166 -8.84 -62.84 6.16
N CYS A 1167 -8.89 -62.85 7.51
CA CYS A 1167 -9.33 -64.00 8.30
C CYS A 1167 -10.82 -64.32 8.07
N VAL A 1168 -11.69 -63.32 7.98
CA VAL A 1168 -13.13 -63.51 7.70
C VAL A 1168 -13.33 -64.03 6.28
N ILE A 1169 -12.58 -63.54 5.29
CA ILE A 1169 -12.62 -64.04 3.90
C ILE A 1169 -12.08 -65.49 3.82
N LEU A 1170 -11.03 -65.84 4.56
CA LEU A 1170 -10.52 -67.21 4.63
C LEU A 1170 -11.50 -68.17 5.32
N VAL A 1171 -12.18 -67.73 6.39
CA VAL A 1171 -13.20 -68.53 7.09
C VAL A 1171 -14.46 -68.69 6.23
N LEU A 1172 -14.92 -67.63 5.56
CA LEU A 1172 -16.02 -67.70 4.59
C LEU A 1172 -15.64 -68.54 3.37
N GLY A 1173 -14.41 -68.44 2.89
CA GLY A 1173 -13.84 -69.27 1.83
C GLY A 1173 -13.82 -70.74 2.21
N MET A 1174 -13.39 -71.09 3.42
CA MET A 1174 -13.43 -72.47 3.94
C MET A 1174 -14.86 -72.98 4.17
N LEU A 1175 -15.80 -72.13 4.60
CA LEU A 1175 -17.21 -72.49 4.74
C LEU A 1175 -17.89 -72.72 3.38
N VAL A 1176 -17.56 -71.92 2.37
CA VAL A 1176 -18.04 -72.09 0.98
C VAL A 1176 -17.40 -73.32 0.33
N PHE A 1177 -16.12 -73.61 0.61
CA PHE A 1177 -15.46 -74.84 0.12
C PHE A 1177 -16.01 -76.10 0.79
N ASN A 1178 -16.36 -76.04 2.08
CA ASN A 1178 -17.03 -77.14 2.79
C ASN A 1178 -18.52 -77.29 2.45
N ALA A 1179 -19.18 -76.23 1.95
CA ALA A 1179 -20.54 -76.32 1.43
C ALA A 1179 -20.59 -76.89 0.00
N ARG A 1180 -19.57 -76.60 -0.84
CA ARG A 1180 -19.48 -77.13 -2.22
C ARG A 1180 -19.01 -78.58 -2.31
N SER A 1181 -18.47 -79.18 -1.26
CA SER A 1181 -18.06 -80.60 -1.26
C SER A 1181 -19.17 -81.59 -0.87
N LYS A 1182 -20.44 -81.13 -0.75
CA LYS A 1182 -21.57 -81.96 -0.30
C LYS A 1182 -22.79 -82.06 -1.24
N GLU A 1183 -22.74 -81.53 -2.46
CA GLU A 1183 -23.91 -81.53 -3.37
C GLU A 1183 -23.73 -82.18 -4.75
N ASP A 1184 -22.76 -83.09 -4.94
CA ASP A 1184 -22.69 -83.92 -6.15
C ASP A 1184 -22.68 -85.43 -5.83
N GLU A 1185 -23.84 -85.98 -5.45
CA GLU A 1185 -24.21 -87.38 -5.74
C GLU A 1185 -25.73 -87.56 -6.01
N GLY A 1186 -26.09 -87.55 -7.31
CA GLY A 1186 -27.09 -88.45 -7.93
C GLY A 1186 -28.48 -87.86 -8.31
N PRO A 1187 -29.29 -88.54 -9.17
CA PRO A 1187 -29.02 -89.69 -10.03
C PRO A 1187 -29.53 -89.45 -11.51
N PRO A 1188 -29.49 -90.45 -12.41
CA PRO A 1188 -29.48 -90.26 -13.86
C PRO A 1188 -30.88 -90.12 -14.50
N LEU A 1189 -30.96 -89.36 -15.60
CA LEU A 1189 -31.55 -89.77 -16.90
C LEU A 1189 -31.31 -88.70 -17.97
#